data_AF-A0AAJ0CKJ9-F1
#
_entry.id   AF-A0AAJ0CKJ9-F1
#
_cell.length_a   1.000
_cell.length_b   1.000
_cell.length_c   1.000
_cell.angle_alpha   90.00
_cell.angle_beta   90.00
_cell.angle_gamma   90.00
#
_symmetry.space_group_name_H-M   'P 1'
#
loop_
_entity.id
_entity.type
_entity.pdbx_description
1 polymer ?
#
loop_
_entity_poly.entity_id
_entity_poly.type
_entity_poly.pdbx_seq_one_letter_code
_entity_poly.pdbx_strand_id
1 'polypeptide(L)'
;MRGPSSAGPVRWLLLSDLHFKRHDLDRVRQTAQWIVSEAERRQVKRAVVCGDLLTSRTMQPTHVLSACYRFIGLLSDAVPRVHIVLGNHDLAYRRDYQTMALDALNINRLAPHDGRRVLLLPFREEQDELTEAVAAQGLNEASKTVAFAHLAINKAITQRYVVGTGAGEPGAVNSIAHRGFTGPDRFASLARTFTGHFHSHQTITREQSGRNKVDLRGSVTYLGSPLQLNWADLYDEQRCVVLFDPETLEHEMVINPHAVGYTTANLRQVDGQVEEGAVADKHVMVLGELTLLKYVTARDRLLSLSVRSVRNWTPMGFALHADRLSFGGLDASVPASDAAVQPLEEPPAKDETGPDTTGGGVPGSDPGTGPRAARLHLTAEAREYVESLELDESLLLRRDELVQVGQRMIQVSREIADQDDEAKVNYRSFLDGTATEPAGPSTHVFVAEPRTLTITNFLGVQGTITIDFRQDLPRGLTFLVGNNGSGKSTVVEAMFWCQFGRCIRSGLAANDVVNDNVGKNCSVMLEFANGYAIARHRKHKSHGNRVVVSLRGEPQLQLEHPDARTTQAAIDELLGTDYKTYVRTVVLSHESAASILNSTPLQRRDLIEASLGLSMLDQCGQMSRLLLRDVDNDVDKVEGKLEGLLRTIEYSERRLGDLDRTQKQLEEEAEEAVASLEVAIQEHAAAELRINGQGLSSEETHSLDTNMPSSTQTSQMASSKSRPRAREHRAC
;
A
#
# COMPACT_ATOMS: atom_id res chain seq x y z
N MET A 1 11.82 -11.02 75.93
CA MET A 1 12.03 -9.77 75.18
C MET A 1 12.73 -10.11 73.87
N ARG A 2 11.98 -10.22 72.77
CA ARG A 2 12.55 -10.19 71.40
C ARG A 2 12.40 -8.74 70.93
N GLY A 3 13.52 -8.13 70.54
CA GLY A 3 13.58 -6.72 70.15
C GLY A 3 12.70 -6.40 68.92
N PRO A 4 12.40 -5.12 68.68
CA PRO A 4 11.56 -4.72 67.56
C PRO A 4 12.29 -5.03 66.26
N SER A 5 11.66 -5.83 65.39
CA SER A 5 12.07 -5.96 64.00
C SER A 5 11.95 -4.60 63.35
N SER A 6 13.06 -4.00 62.93
CA SER A 6 13.05 -2.81 62.09
C SER A 6 12.30 -3.15 60.80
N ALA A 7 11.06 -2.67 60.66
CA ALA A 7 10.36 -2.72 59.39
C ALA A 7 11.21 -1.95 58.37
N GLY A 8 11.61 -2.61 57.28
CA GLY A 8 12.30 -1.93 56.18
C GLY A 8 11.43 -0.81 55.60
N PRO A 9 12.04 0.15 54.87
CA PRO A 9 11.32 1.28 54.29
C PRO A 9 10.17 0.79 53.40
N VAL A 10 8.98 1.38 53.56
CA VAL A 10 7.80 1.06 52.75
C VAL A 10 8.07 1.49 51.31
N ARG A 11 8.16 0.55 50.37
CA ARG A 11 8.41 0.87 48.95
C ARG A 11 7.19 0.54 48.10
N TRP A 12 6.82 1.47 47.22
CA TRP A 12 5.77 1.31 46.22
C TRP A 12 6.40 1.11 44.85
N LEU A 13 5.90 0.15 44.07
CA LEU A 13 6.31 -0.06 42.68
C LEU A 13 5.45 0.82 41.76
N LEU A 14 6.08 1.68 40.97
CA LEU A 14 5.40 2.52 40.00
C LEU A 14 5.84 2.11 38.59
N LEU A 15 4.88 1.98 37.68
CA LEU A 15 5.10 1.61 36.29
C LEU A 15 4.05 2.26 35.38
N SER A 16 4.31 2.30 34.07
CA SER A 16 3.39 2.89 33.09
C SER A 16 3.71 2.41 31.67
N ASP A 17 2.81 2.66 30.71
CA ASP A 17 3.08 2.61 29.27
C ASP A 17 3.67 1.25 28.83
N LEU A 18 3.06 0.15 29.30
CA LEU A 18 3.47 -1.23 28.96
C LEU A 18 3.02 -1.62 27.55
N HIS A 19 1.88 -1.08 27.10
CA HIS A 19 1.34 -1.25 25.76
C HIS A 19 1.36 -2.71 25.27
N PHE A 20 0.56 -3.59 25.89
CA PHE A 20 0.30 -4.92 25.35
C PHE A 20 -0.29 -4.78 23.93
N LYS A 21 0.37 -5.42 22.96
CA LYS A 21 0.05 -5.41 21.52
C LYS A 21 0.38 -6.77 20.90
N ARG A 22 -0.18 -7.03 19.72
CA ARG A 22 0.06 -8.27 18.96
C ARG A 22 1.53 -8.44 18.55
N HIS A 23 2.16 -7.36 18.08
CA HIS A 23 3.56 -7.36 17.65
C HIS A 23 4.49 -7.20 18.86
N ASP A 24 5.59 -7.96 18.95
CA ASP A 24 6.48 -7.99 20.13
C ASP A 24 5.80 -8.36 21.46
N LEU A 25 4.67 -9.08 21.41
CA LEU A 25 3.96 -9.50 22.62
C LEU A 25 4.86 -10.29 23.57
N ASP A 26 5.78 -11.07 23.05
CA ASP A 26 6.74 -11.85 23.82
C ASP A 26 7.72 -10.96 24.62
N ARG A 27 8.22 -9.86 24.05
CA ARG A 27 9.05 -8.87 24.76
C ARG A 27 8.26 -8.16 25.88
N VAL A 28 6.99 -7.82 25.60
CA VAL A 28 6.09 -7.26 26.61
C VAL A 28 5.85 -8.28 27.73
N ARG A 29 5.63 -9.57 27.40
CA ARG A 29 5.47 -10.65 28.38
C ARG A 29 6.72 -10.87 29.21
N GLN A 30 7.91 -10.85 28.61
CA GLN A 30 9.19 -10.97 29.32
C GLN A 30 9.38 -9.81 30.31
N THR A 31 9.08 -8.58 29.87
CA THR A 31 9.12 -7.40 30.73
C THR A 31 8.09 -7.51 31.85
N ALA A 32 6.86 -7.94 31.57
CA ALA A 32 5.81 -8.16 32.56
C ALA A 32 6.21 -9.21 33.62
N GLN A 33 6.82 -10.33 33.21
CA GLN A 33 7.33 -11.35 34.13
C GLN A 33 8.47 -10.82 35.00
N TRP A 34 9.38 -10.04 34.41
CA TRP A 34 10.46 -9.39 35.14
C TRP A 34 9.93 -8.40 36.19
N ILE A 35 8.92 -7.59 35.85
CA ILE A 35 8.26 -6.66 36.79
C ILE A 35 7.69 -7.42 38.00
N VAL A 36 6.96 -8.52 37.77
CA VAL A 36 6.40 -9.35 38.85
C VAL A 36 7.53 -9.91 39.72
N SER A 37 8.58 -10.43 39.11
CA SER A 37 9.74 -10.99 39.83
C SER A 37 10.45 -9.95 40.70
N GLU A 38 10.61 -8.71 40.21
CA GLU A 38 11.19 -7.62 41.00
C GLU A 38 10.26 -7.15 42.12
N ALA A 39 8.94 -7.19 41.91
CA ALA A 39 7.97 -6.88 42.95
C ALA A 39 8.03 -7.89 44.12
N GLU A 40 8.11 -9.19 43.82
CA GLU A 40 8.26 -10.27 44.79
C GLU A 40 9.60 -10.18 45.52
N ARG A 41 10.70 -10.09 44.77
CA ARG A 41 12.07 -10.03 45.30
C ARG A 41 12.24 -8.90 46.31
N ARG A 42 11.59 -7.75 46.06
CA ARG A 42 11.68 -6.55 46.89
C ARG A 42 10.54 -6.43 47.91
N GLN A 43 9.67 -7.44 47.98
CA GLN A 43 8.55 -7.51 48.92
C GLN A 43 7.65 -6.27 48.88
N VAL A 44 7.39 -5.76 47.68
CA VAL A 44 6.59 -4.56 47.46
C VAL A 44 5.17 -4.78 48.00
N LYS A 45 4.68 -3.81 48.78
CA LYS A 45 3.32 -3.89 49.37
C LYS A 45 2.26 -3.16 48.55
N ARG A 46 2.67 -2.29 47.63
CA ARG A 46 1.78 -1.53 46.77
C ARG A 46 2.38 -1.29 45.39
N ALA A 47 1.61 -1.49 44.33
CA ALA A 47 1.96 -1.13 42.97
C ALA A 47 0.97 -0.09 42.42
N VAL A 48 1.46 0.85 41.60
CA VAL A 48 0.64 1.82 40.88
C VAL A 48 1.05 1.83 39.41
N VAL A 49 0.08 1.52 38.54
CA VAL A 49 0.20 1.57 37.08
C VAL A 49 -0.39 2.88 36.59
N CYS A 50 0.40 3.74 35.96
CA CYS A 50 -0.02 5.05 35.47
C CYS A 50 -0.55 5.02 34.03
N GLY A 51 -1.34 4.01 33.67
CA GLY A 51 -2.04 3.92 32.38
C GLY A 51 -1.26 3.26 31.26
N ASP A 52 -1.98 3.09 30.15
CA ASP A 52 -1.54 2.50 28.89
C ASP A 52 -0.99 1.08 29.05
N LEU A 53 -1.83 0.23 29.64
CA LEU A 53 -1.59 -1.22 29.64
C LEU A 53 -1.87 -1.79 28.25
N LEU A 54 -2.82 -1.24 27.49
CA LEU A 54 -3.13 -1.67 26.12
C LEU A 54 -2.59 -0.67 25.09
N THR A 55 -2.41 -1.12 23.84
CA THR A 55 -1.92 -0.25 22.75
C THR A 55 -3.02 0.43 21.95
N SER A 56 -4.26 -0.06 22.02
CA SER A 56 -5.39 0.49 21.28
C SER A 56 -6.65 0.51 22.13
N ARG A 57 -7.44 1.57 21.88
CA ARG A 57 -8.78 1.84 22.44
C ARG A 57 -9.86 0.89 21.90
N THR A 58 -9.59 0.22 20.78
CA THR A 58 -10.52 -0.66 20.06
C THR A 58 -10.31 -2.15 20.41
N MET A 59 -11.11 -3.05 19.79
CA MET A 59 -11.02 -4.51 20.01
C MET A 59 -9.58 -5.02 19.88
N GLN A 60 -9.03 -5.51 21.00
CA GLN A 60 -7.75 -6.21 21.06
C GLN A 60 -7.94 -7.68 20.73
N PRO A 61 -6.96 -8.33 20.06
CA PRO A 61 -6.98 -9.78 19.91
C PRO A 61 -7.02 -10.48 21.28
N THR A 62 -7.82 -11.54 21.39
CA THR A 62 -8.06 -12.27 22.66
C THR A 62 -6.77 -12.71 23.35
N HIS A 63 -5.74 -13.09 22.59
CA HIS A 63 -4.45 -13.52 23.16
C HIS A 63 -3.65 -12.37 23.80
N VAL A 64 -3.79 -11.14 23.30
CA VAL A 64 -3.18 -9.93 23.87
C VAL A 64 -3.86 -9.59 25.19
N LEU A 65 -5.21 -9.58 25.19
CA LEU A 65 -6.02 -9.39 26.40
C LEU A 65 -5.70 -10.44 27.47
N SER A 66 -5.61 -11.70 27.07
CA SER A 66 -5.26 -12.81 27.96
C SER A 66 -3.86 -12.65 28.56
N ALA A 67 -2.89 -12.12 27.81
CA ALA A 67 -1.56 -11.84 28.33
C ALA A 67 -1.56 -10.70 29.35
N CYS A 68 -2.31 -9.62 29.07
CA CYS A 68 -2.50 -8.51 30.00
C CYS A 68 -3.17 -8.97 31.30
N TYR A 69 -4.25 -9.77 31.21
CA TYR A 69 -4.94 -10.32 32.39
C TYR A 69 -4.02 -11.20 33.24
N ARG A 70 -3.24 -12.08 32.60
CA ARG A 70 -2.24 -12.89 33.32
C ARG A 70 -1.22 -12.02 34.05
N PHE A 71 -0.74 -10.96 33.43
CA PHE A 71 0.18 -10.03 34.09
C PHE A 71 -0.45 -9.37 35.32
N ILE A 72 -1.66 -8.83 35.19
CA ILE A 72 -2.37 -8.19 36.32
C ILE A 72 -2.64 -9.20 37.44
N GLY A 73 -3.04 -10.42 37.09
CA GLY A 73 -3.25 -11.51 38.04
C GLY A 73 -1.98 -11.85 38.82
N LEU A 74 -0.89 -12.13 38.11
CA LEU A 74 0.41 -12.43 38.73
C LEU A 74 0.95 -11.26 39.57
N LEU A 75 0.77 -10.02 39.12
CA LEU A 75 1.16 -8.84 39.89
C LEU A 75 0.32 -8.69 41.17
N SER A 76 -0.97 -9.02 41.11
CA SER A 76 -1.87 -8.98 42.27
C SER A 76 -1.59 -10.11 43.27
N ASP A 77 -1.15 -11.27 42.79
CA ASP A 77 -0.68 -12.37 43.64
C ASP A 77 0.62 -11.97 44.37
N ALA A 78 1.53 -11.28 43.67
CA ALA A 78 2.80 -10.81 44.23
C ALA A 78 2.65 -9.58 45.16
N VAL A 79 1.73 -8.67 44.83
CA VAL A 79 1.59 -7.36 45.48
C VAL A 79 0.18 -7.18 46.05
N PRO A 80 0.02 -7.04 47.38
CA PRO A 80 -1.31 -6.98 48.02
C PRO A 80 -2.23 -5.83 47.58
N ARG A 81 -1.66 -4.74 47.04
CA ARG A 81 -2.41 -3.55 46.62
C ARG A 81 -1.92 -3.08 45.26
N VAL A 82 -2.68 -3.36 44.21
CA VAL A 82 -2.40 -2.88 42.85
C VAL A 82 -3.41 -1.79 42.49
N HIS A 83 -2.91 -0.63 42.06
CA HIS A 83 -3.70 0.47 41.55
C HIS A 83 -3.36 0.71 40.08
N ILE A 84 -4.35 1.02 39.26
CA ILE A 84 -4.27 1.30 37.84
C ILE A 84 -5.03 2.61 37.59
N VAL A 85 -4.31 3.60 37.08
CA VAL A 85 -4.86 4.81 36.47
C VAL A 85 -5.08 4.50 34.99
N LEU A 86 -6.20 4.91 34.40
CA LEU A 86 -6.47 4.67 32.99
C LEU A 86 -5.70 5.66 32.13
N GLY A 87 -4.97 5.14 31.14
CA GLY A 87 -4.33 5.94 30.10
C GLY A 87 -5.25 6.20 28.91
N ASN A 88 -4.76 6.96 27.93
CA ASN A 88 -5.56 7.28 26.75
C ASN A 88 -5.83 6.07 25.86
N HIS A 89 -5.01 5.02 25.92
CA HIS A 89 -5.22 3.79 25.16
C HIS A 89 -6.12 2.76 25.87
N ASP A 90 -6.38 2.93 27.17
CA ASP A 90 -7.22 2.02 27.95
C ASP A 90 -8.72 2.37 27.90
N LEU A 91 -9.07 3.56 27.38
CA LEU A 91 -10.46 4.04 27.25
C LEU A 91 -11.08 3.62 25.92
N ALA A 92 -12.32 3.13 25.93
CA ALA A 92 -13.00 2.70 24.70
C ALA A 92 -13.36 3.89 23.79
N TYR A 93 -13.79 5.02 24.38
CA TYR A 93 -14.03 6.27 23.64
C TYR A 93 -13.30 7.45 24.30
N ARG A 94 -12.86 8.42 23.49
CA ARG A 94 -12.02 9.55 23.95
C ARG A 94 -12.65 10.41 25.06
N ARG A 95 -13.98 10.53 25.06
CA ARG A 95 -14.76 11.38 25.98
C ARG A 95 -15.74 10.59 26.84
N ASP A 96 -15.81 9.27 26.67
CA ASP A 96 -16.60 8.40 27.51
C ASP A 96 -15.68 7.74 28.54
N TYR A 97 -15.79 8.22 29.78
CA TYR A 97 -15.02 7.74 30.92
C TYR A 97 -15.82 6.71 31.75
N GLN A 98 -17.00 6.32 31.27
CA GLN A 98 -17.80 5.24 31.83
C GLN A 98 -17.50 3.89 31.16
N THR A 99 -17.07 3.89 29.90
CA THR A 99 -16.73 2.68 29.14
C THR A 99 -15.22 2.54 28.90
N MET A 100 -14.67 1.39 29.31
CA MET A 100 -13.23 1.11 29.28
C MET A 100 -12.92 -0.08 28.37
N ALA A 101 -11.77 -0.08 27.70
CA ALA A 101 -11.26 -1.29 27.05
C ALA A 101 -10.97 -2.40 28.08
N LEU A 102 -10.72 -2.01 29.34
CA LEU A 102 -10.57 -2.91 30.48
C LEU A 102 -11.92 -3.45 31.03
N ASP A 103 -13.08 -2.94 30.63
CA ASP A 103 -14.38 -3.50 31.04
C ASP A 103 -14.59 -4.90 30.45
N ALA A 104 -14.05 -5.13 29.25
CA ALA A 104 -13.96 -6.47 28.66
C ALA A 104 -13.16 -7.45 29.54
N LEU A 105 -12.36 -6.92 30.49
CA LEU A 105 -11.55 -7.68 31.44
C LEU A 105 -12.17 -7.74 32.85
N ASN A 106 -13.36 -7.18 33.06
CA ASN A 106 -14.10 -7.18 34.34
C ASN A 106 -13.31 -6.54 35.51
N ILE A 107 -12.50 -5.51 35.22
CA ILE A 107 -11.67 -4.81 36.19
C ILE A 107 -12.45 -3.64 36.79
N ASN A 108 -12.74 -3.67 38.09
CA ASN A 108 -13.47 -2.60 38.79
C ASN A 108 -12.65 -1.31 38.95
N ARG A 109 -13.32 -0.15 38.96
CA ARG A 109 -12.70 1.16 39.30
C ARG A 109 -12.02 1.10 40.66
N LEU A 110 -10.86 1.75 40.76
CA LEU A 110 -10.15 1.89 42.02
C LEU A 110 -10.67 3.03 42.87
N ALA A 111 -10.91 2.74 44.15
CA ALA A 111 -11.17 3.72 45.19
C ALA A 111 -9.85 4.12 45.89
N PRO A 112 -9.72 5.36 46.39
CA PRO A 112 -8.54 5.78 47.16
C PRO A 112 -8.44 4.98 48.46
N HIS A 113 -7.24 4.47 48.82
CA HIS A 113 -7.03 3.85 50.14
C HIS A 113 -5.60 3.99 50.71
N ASP A 114 -5.52 4.81 51.76
CA ASP A 114 -4.65 4.92 52.94
C ASP A 114 -3.10 5.02 52.94
N GLY A 115 -2.60 5.82 53.90
CA GLY A 115 -1.21 5.97 54.39
C GLY A 115 -0.61 7.37 54.19
N ARG A 116 -0.79 7.93 52.99
CA ARG A 116 -0.55 9.33 52.60
C ARG A 116 -1.74 9.77 51.76
N ARG A 117 -2.00 11.07 51.62
CA ARG A 117 -3.02 11.53 50.68
C ARG A 117 -2.55 11.20 49.26
N VAL A 118 -3.38 10.44 48.54
CA VAL A 118 -3.13 10.07 47.16
C VAL A 118 -4.22 10.67 46.30
N LEU A 119 -3.83 11.27 45.19
CA LEU A 119 -4.74 11.79 44.17
C LEU A 119 -4.56 10.98 42.88
N LEU A 120 -5.63 10.38 42.38
CA LEU A 120 -5.62 9.69 41.10
C LEU A 120 -6.19 10.63 40.03
N LEU A 121 -5.42 10.87 38.98
CA LEU A 121 -5.78 11.76 37.88
C LEU A 121 -5.80 10.95 36.58
N PRO A 122 -6.93 10.30 36.23
CA PRO A 122 -7.03 9.53 34.99
C PRO A 122 -6.84 10.44 33.79
N PHE A 123 -6.47 9.84 32.64
CA PHE A 123 -6.34 10.60 31.40
C PHE A 123 -7.62 11.37 31.08
N ARG A 124 -7.46 12.65 30.71
CA ARG A 124 -8.49 13.50 30.12
C ARG A 124 -7.93 14.16 28.89
N GLU A 125 -8.70 14.17 27.80
CA GLU A 125 -8.32 14.85 26.56
C GLU A 125 -8.13 16.36 26.83
N GLU A 126 -9.03 16.95 27.62
CA GLU A 126 -8.91 18.31 28.15
C GLU A 126 -8.50 18.23 29.63
N GLN A 127 -7.27 18.61 29.94
CA GLN A 127 -6.69 18.44 31.29
C GLN A 127 -7.11 19.54 32.28
N ASP A 128 -7.94 20.51 31.87
CA ASP A 128 -8.36 21.64 32.70
C ASP A 128 -9.08 21.16 33.98
N GLU A 129 -10.01 20.20 33.86
CA GLU A 129 -10.68 19.58 35.01
C GLU A 129 -9.70 18.99 36.04
N LEU A 130 -8.60 18.40 35.56
CA LEU A 130 -7.57 17.81 36.43
C LEU A 130 -6.78 18.89 37.15
N THR A 131 -6.45 19.98 36.45
CA THR A 131 -5.74 21.12 37.05
C THR A 131 -6.62 21.88 38.05
N GLU A 132 -7.92 21.99 37.78
CA GLU A 132 -8.90 22.57 38.71
C GLU A 132 -9.06 21.70 39.96
N ALA A 133 -9.10 20.37 39.82
CA ALA A 133 -9.15 19.45 40.95
C ALA A 133 -7.92 19.56 41.87
N VAL A 134 -6.74 19.81 41.29
CA VAL A 134 -5.51 20.08 42.05
C VAL A 134 -5.57 21.45 42.72
N ALA A 135 -6.03 22.48 42.00
CA ALA A 135 -6.15 23.85 42.50
C ALA A 135 -7.18 23.99 43.64
N ALA A 136 -8.22 23.16 43.64
CA ALA A 136 -9.25 23.13 44.67
C ALA A 136 -8.74 22.58 46.02
N GLN A 137 -7.59 21.90 46.06
CA GLN A 137 -6.99 21.44 47.31
C GLN A 137 -6.35 22.60 48.08
N GLY A 138 -6.57 22.67 49.39
CA GLY A 138 -5.88 23.63 50.25
C GLY A 138 -4.36 23.40 50.23
N LEU A 139 -3.56 24.48 50.20
CA LEU A 139 -2.09 24.41 50.01
C LEU A 139 -1.37 23.43 50.96
N ASN A 140 -1.76 23.40 52.25
CA ASN A 140 -1.17 22.49 53.23
C ASN A 140 -1.52 21.02 52.92
N GLU A 141 -2.72 20.76 52.42
CA GLU A 141 -3.15 19.42 52.04
C GLU A 141 -2.45 18.96 50.76
N ALA A 142 -2.45 19.82 49.72
CA ALA A 142 -1.77 19.56 48.45
C ALA A 142 -0.29 19.21 48.66
N SER A 143 0.42 19.95 49.53
CA SER A 143 1.84 19.72 49.83
C SER A 143 2.17 18.36 50.45
N LYS A 144 1.16 17.62 50.91
CA LYS A 144 1.26 16.26 51.47
C LYS A 144 0.65 15.19 50.57
N THR A 145 0.08 15.61 49.43
CA THR A 145 -0.60 14.74 48.46
C THR A 145 0.36 14.31 47.36
N VAL A 146 0.43 13.00 47.09
CA VAL A 146 1.12 12.45 45.93
C VAL A 146 0.08 12.14 44.85
N ALA A 147 0.28 12.64 43.64
CA ALA A 147 -0.59 12.35 42.51
C ALA A 147 -0.03 11.24 41.63
N PHE A 148 -0.90 10.34 41.17
CA PHE A 148 -0.63 9.38 40.10
C PHE A 148 -1.56 9.67 38.94
N ALA A 149 -0.99 9.84 37.75
CA ALA A 149 -1.71 10.46 36.65
C ALA A 149 -1.33 9.89 35.29
N HIS A 150 -2.07 10.25 34.26
CA HIS A 150 -1.67 10.02 32.87
C HIS A 150 -1.84 11.32 32.08
N LEU A 151 -0.76 12.12 32.01
CA LEU A 151 -0.80 13.54 31.65
C LEU A 151 0.11 13.87 30.47
N ALA A 152 -0.30 14.84 29.67
CA ALA A 152 0.54 15.46 28.65
C ALA A 152 1.02 16.83 29.14
N ILE A 153 2.23 16.90 29.69
CA ILE A 153 2.81 18.12 30.25
C ILE A 153 3.69 18.82 29.22
N ASN A 154 3.50 20.14 29.09
CA ASN A 154 4.30 20.97 28.21
C ASN A 154 5.80 20.84 28.50
N LYS A 155 6.60 20.77 27.44
CA LYS A 155 8.06 20.55 27.44
C LYS A 155 8.53 19.17 27.92
N ALA A 156 7.64 18.23 28.20
CA ALA A 156 8.05 16.86 28.46
C ALA A 156 8.70 16.24 27.21
N ILE A 157 9.83 15.56 27.38
CA ILE A 157 10.55 14.84 26.31
C ILE A 157 9.67 13.70 25.79
N THR A 158 9.36 13.70 24.51
CA THR A 158 8.65 12.61 23.82
C THR A 158 9.60 11.63 23.14
N GLN A 159 10.75 12.14 22.69
CA GLN A 159 11.84 11.36 22.12
C GLN A 159 13.16 11.91 22.67
N ARG A 160 13.85 11.10 23.47
CA ARG A 160 15.12 11.52 24.10
C ARG A 160 16.24 11.71 23.08
N TYR A 161 16.29 10.83 22.07
CA TYR A 161 17.40 10.78 21.13
C TYR A 161 16.88 10.79 19.70
N VAL A 162 17.27 11.81 18.93
CA VAL A 162 16.99 11.91 17.49
C VAL A 162 18.20 11.45 16.69
N VAL A 163 17.97 10.57 15.71
CA VAL A 163 19.01 10.09 14.81
C VAL A 163 19.10 11.01 13.58
N GLY A 164 20.27 11.60 13.37
CA GLY A 164 20.58 12.37 12.16
C GLY A 164 20.95 11.46 10.98
N THR A 165 20.61 11.87 9.77
CA THR A 165 20.92 11.14 8.52
C THR A 165 22.27 11.53 7.88
N GLY A 166 23.03 12.45 8.48
CA GLY A 166 24.31 12.91 7.96
C GLY A 166 25.48 11.97 8.30
N ALA A 167 26.42 11.83 7.36
CA ALA A 167 27.65 11.07 7.53
C ALA A 167 28.59 11.73 8.56
N GLY A 168 28.42 11.39 9.83
CA GLY A 168 29.33 11.79 10.91
C GLY A 168 28.77 11.30 12.23
N GLU A 169 29.45 10.32 12.83
CA GLU A 169 29.26 9.66 14.14
C GLU A 169 27.81 9.56 14.71
N PRO A 170 27.35 8.36 15.12
CA PRO A 170 26.02 8.17 15.71
C PRO A 170 25.95 8.76 17.14
N GLY A 171 25.97 10.08 17.25
CA GLY A 171 25.73 10.84 18.47
C GLY A 171 24.35 11.44 18.44
N ALA A 172 23.51 11.09 19.41
CA ALA A 172 22.18 11.67 19.56
C ALA A 172 22.29 13.06 20.20
N VAL A 173 22.24 14.12 19.39
CA VAL A 173 22.50 15.49 19.87
C VAL A 173 21.22 16.23 20.32
N ASN A 174 20.04 15.81 19.86
CA ASN A 174 18.79 16.54 20.09
C ASN A 174 17.67 15.63 20.64
N SER A 175 16.86 16.19 21.56
CA SER A 175 15.60 15.60 22.06
C SER A 175 14.39 16.34 21.50
N ILE A 176 13.28 15.63 21.26
CA ILE A 176 11.98 16.23 20.92
C ILE A 176 11.16 16.34 22.20
N ALA A 177 10.55 17.51 22.41
CA ALA A 177 9.68 17.79 23.54
C ALA A 177 8.26 18.13 23.09
N HIS A 178 7.29 17.71 23.89
CA HIS A 178 5.88 17.99 23.72
C HIS A 178 5.60 19.49 23.86
N ARG A 179 4.77 20.04 22.97
CA ARG A 179 4.28 21.41 23.03
C ARG A 179 2.80 21.38 23.36
N GLY A 180 2.47 21.64 24.62
CA GLY A 180 1.11 21.56 25.15
C GLY A 180 0.72 22.78 25.97
N PHE A 181 -0.56 22.92 26.29
CA PHE A 181 -1.08 24.04 27.08
C PHE A 181 -0.93 23.82 28.60
N THR A 182 -0.88 22.56 29.04
CA THR A 182 -0.77 22.22 30.46
C THR A 182 0.67 22.28 30.93
N GLY A 183 1.02 23.35 31.64
CA GLY A 183 2.34 23.52 32.24
C GLY A 183 2.55 22.72 33.53
N PRO A 184 3.80 22.36 33.89
CA PRO A 184 4.13 21.64 35.12
C PRO A 184 3.74 22.41 36.39
N ASP A 185 3.72 23.75 36.33
CA ASP A 185 3.37 24.62 37.47
C ASP A 185 1.96 24.37 38.01
N ARG A 186 1.04 23.85 37.19
CA ARG A 186 -0.32 23.49 37.60
C ARG A 186 -0.36 22.37 38.64
N PHE A 187 0.72 21.60 38.76
CA PHE A 187 0.87 20.48 39.69
C PHE A 187 1.89 20.76 40.81
N ALA A 188 2.51 21.95 40.82
CA ALA A 188 3.62 22.26 41.72
C ALA A 188 3.21 22.41 43.20
N SER A 189 1.92 22.54 43.49
CA SER A 189 1.39 22.55 44.87
C SER A 189 1.42 21.17 45.53
N LEU A 190 1.51 20.10 44.74
CA LEU A 190 1.52 18.71 45.20
C LEU A 190 2.88 18.33 45.80
N ALA A 191 2.91 17.27 46.61
CA ALA A 191 4.17 16.72 47.13
C ALA A 191 5.06 16.18 45.98
N ARG A 192 4.46 15.34 45.14
CA ARG A 192 5.03 14.73 43.93
C ARG A 192 3.89 14.36 42.98
N THR A 193 4.16 14.40 41.68
CA THR A 193 3.27 13.82 40.67
C THR A 193 4.05 12.78 39.88
N PHE A 194 3.55 11.55 39.81
CA PHE A 194 4.07 10.50 38.94
C PHE A 194 3.08 10.24 37.81
N THR A 195 3.56 10.13 36.58
CA THR A 195 2.66 10.05 35.43
C THR A 195 3.15 9.15 34.30
N GLY A 196 2.22 8.57 33.55
CA GLY A 196 2.44 7.93 32.25
C GLY A 196 2.33 8.88 31.07
N HIS A 197 2.12 8.35 29.86
CA HIS A 197 1.83 9.01 28.58
C HIS A 197 3.04 9.18 27.66
N PHE A 198 4.20 9.60 28.20
CA PHE A 198 5.44 9.67 27.43
C PHE A 198 6.42 8.61 27.89
N HIS A 199 7.05 7.93 26.93
CA HIS A 199 7.80 6.70 27.20
C HIS A 199 9.17 6.94 27.85
N SER A 200 9.79 8.11 27.69
CA SER A 200 11.08 8.42 28.30
C SER A 200 10.90 8.82 29.78
N HIS A 201 11.57 8.11 30.68
CA HIS A 201 11.59 8.45 32.11
C HIS A 201 12.23 9.82 32.33
N GLN A 202 11.52 10.78 32.92
CA GLN A 202 12.05 12.13 33.14
C GLN A 202 11.40 12.78 34.34
N THR A 203 12.10 13.72 34.98
CA THR A 203 11.54 14.52 36.08
C THR A 203 11.63 16.00 35.74
N ILE A 204 10.47 16.66 35.71
CA ILE A 204 10.32 18.10 35.50
C ILE A 204 10.24 18.74 36.89
N THR A 205 11.20 19.61 37.20
CA THR A 205 11.28 20.36 38.47
C THR A 205 11.09 21.86 38.21
N ARG A 206 10.75 22.63 39.25
CA ARG A 206 10.81 24.10 39.17
C ARG A 206 12.28 24.52 39.14
N GLU A 207 12.66 25.38 38.19
CA GLU A 207 14.00 25.97 38.16
C GLU A 207 14.32 26.63 39.51
N GLN A 208 15.38 26.18 40.16
CA GLN A 208 15.96 26.84 41.33
C GLN A 208 17.38 27.27 41.01
N SER A 209 17.61 28.58 41.01
CA SER A 209 18.94 29.17 40.89
C SER A 209 19.81 28.77 42.10
N GLY A 210 20.83 27.93 41.89
CA GLY A 210 22.04 27.93 42.73
C GLY A 210 22.17 26.95 43.90
N ARG A 211 21.56 25.76 43.89
CA ARG A 211 21.87 24.71 44.90
C ARG A 211 22.13 23.33 44.27
N ASN A 212 23.20 22.66 44.72
CA ASN A 212 23.67 21.33 44.25
C ASN A 212 22.76 20.14 44.62
N LYS A 213 21.59 20.34 45.24
CA LYS A 213 20.63 19.27 45.56
C LYS A 213 19.28 19.58 44.91
N VAL A 214 18.87 18.75 43.96
CA VAL A 214 17.58 18.88 43.25
C VAL A 214 16.45 18.61 44.24
N ASP A 215 15.66 19.64 44.56
CA ASP A 215 14.42 19.49 45.33
C ASP A 215 13.34 18.89 44.45
N LEU A 216 12.84 17.72 44.82
CA LEU A 216 11.83 17.00 44.06
C LEU A 216 10.40 17.41 44.45
N ARG A 217 10.20 18.27 45.45
CA ARG A 217 8.86 18.73 45.84
C ARG A 217 8.16 19.45 44.69
N GLY A 218 6.90 19.10 44.45
CA GLY A 218 6.11 19.66 43.35
C GLY A 218 6.58 19.24 41.95
N SER A 219 7.49 18.26 41.85
CA SER A 219 7.96 17.76 40.56
C SER A 219 6.93 16.85 39.88
N VAL A 220 6.97 16.84 38.55
CA VAL A 220 6.25 15.87 37.72
C VAL A 220 7.25 14.89 37.13
N THR A 221 7.15 13.63 37.52
CA THR A 221 8.00 12.54 37.05
C THR A 221 7.22 11.64 36.10
N TYR A 222 7.61 11.62 34.83
CA TYR A 222 7.18 10.56 33.91
C TYR A 222 7.88 9.27 34.28
N LEU A 223 7.10 8.23 34.52
CA LEU A 223 7.63 6.90 34.82
C LEU A 223 8.34 6.33 33.59
N GLY A 224 7.78 6.58 32.41
CA GLY A 224 8.25 6.03 31.15
C GLY A 224 7.82 4.57 30.96
N SER A 225 8.00 4.09 29.73
CA SER A 225 7.80 2.68 29.42
C SER A 225 8.96 1.84 29.95
N PRO A 226 8.71 0.66 30.54
CA PRO A 226 9.76 -0.23 31.03
C PRO A 226 10.52 -0.96 29.92
N LEU A 227 10.17 -0.76 28.65
CA LEU A 227 10.87 -1.29 27.48
C LEU A 227 10.83 -0.29 26.31
N GLN A 228 11.67 -0.48 25.30
CA GLN A 228 11.54 0.28 24.06
C GLN A 228 10.38 -0.28 23.22
N LEU A 229 9.44 0.59 22.83
CA LEU A 229 8.21 0.20 22.16
C LEU A 229 8.17 0.55 20.68
N ASN A 230 8.93 1.56 20.25
CA ASN A 230 8.97 2.04 18.87
C ASN A 230 10.31 2.72 18.51
N TRP A 231 10.45 3.22 17.28
CA TRP A 231 11.68 3.87 16.82
C TRP A 231 12.01 5.21 17.52
N ALA A 232 11.03 5.88 18.14
CA ALA A 232 11.29 7.08 18.93
C ALA A 232 11.98 6.75 20.27
N ASP A 233 11.94 5.47 20.68
CA ASP A 233 12.58 4.98 21.89
C ASP A 233 14.05 4.56 21.70
N LEU A 234 14.55 4.63 20.47
CA LEU A 234 15.91 4.23 20.08
C LEU A 234 16.98 4.98 20.91
N TYR A 235 18.02 4.24 21.32
CA TYR A 235 19.10 4.68 22.24
C TYR A 235 18.68 5.05 23.66
N ASP A 236 17.39 5.11 23.98
CA ASP A 236 16.94 5.28 25.37
C ASP A 236 16.86 3.92 26.03
N GLU A 237 18.02 3.51 26.56
CA GLU A 237 18.30 2.19 27.15
C GLU A 237 17.93 2.13 28.64
N GLN A 238 17.78 3.28 29.31
CA GLN A 238 17.46 3.37 30.74
C GLN A 238 15.95 3.18 31.01
N ARG A 239 15.35 2.14 30.43
CA ARG A 239 13.95 1.80 30.65
C ARG A 239 13.81 1.07 31.98
N CYS A 240 12.84 1.47 32.78
CA CYS A 240 12.79 1.07 34.18
C CYS A 240 11.35 0.98 34.71
N VAL A 241 11.25 0.36 35.88
CA VAL A 241 10.16 0.63 36.83
C VAL A 241 10.72 1.42 38.00
N VAL A 242 9.87 2.13 38.72
CA VAL A 242 10.29 3.03 39.80
C VAL A 242 9.90 2.45 41.16
N LEU A 243 10.83 2.46 42.11
CA LEU A 243 10.54 2.21 43.52
C LEU A 243 10.42 3.55 44.23
N PHE A 244 9.23 3.86 44.73
CA PHE A 244 8.91 5.10 45.41
C PHE A 244 8.78 4.88 46.91
N ASP A 245 9.43 5.74 47.70
CA ASP A 245 9.29 5.79 49.14
C ASP A 245 8.29 6.90 49.51
N PRO A 246 7.07 6.53 49.97
CA PRO A 246 6.03 7.45 50.35
C PRO A 246 6.25 8.01 51.76
N GLU A 247 7.43 7.94 52.36
CA GLU A 247 7.80 8.66 53.58
C GLU A 247 8.84 9.72 53.25
N THR A 248 9.86 9.38 52.45
CA THR A 248 10.92 10.31 52.06
C THR A 248 10.60 11.14 50.82
N LEU A 249 9.62 10.71 50.00
CA LEU A 249 9.33 11.21 48.65
C LEU A 249 10.46 10.96 47.63
N GLU A 250 11.45 10.14 47.97
CA GLU A 250 12.51 9.74 47.06
C GLU A 250 12.07 8.57 46.19
N HIS A 251 12.73 8.40 45.04
CA HIS A 251 12.45 7.28 44.15
C HIS A 251 13.75 6.76 43.52
N GLU A 252 13.78 5.45 43.29
CA GLU A 252 14.89 4.70 42.70
C GLU A 252 14.42 4.06 41.39
N MET A 253 15.23 4.12 40.34
CA MET A 253 14.97 3.41 39.08
C MET A 253 15.50 1.99 39.15
N VAL A 254 14.67 1.02 38.78
CA VAL A 254 15.05 -0.38 38.61
C VAL A 254 15.05 -0.67 37.12
N ILE A 255 16.24 -0.76 36.52
CA ILE A 255 16.43 -0.89 35.07
C ILE A 255 16.00 -2.29 34.59
N ASN A 256 15.22 -2.34 33.51
CA ASN A 256 14.84 -3.58 32.86
C ASN A 256 16.00 -4.12 32.01
N PRO A 257 16.57 -5.30 32.34
CA PRO A 257 17.67 -5.88 31.56
C PRO A 257 17.24 -6.32 30.15
N HIS A 258 15.93 -6.41 29.88
CA HIS A 258 15.36 -6.81 28.59
C HIS A 258 14.75 -5.62 27.83
N ALA A 259 15.09 -4.38 28.23
CA ALA A 259 14.50 -3.16 27.69
C ALA A 259 14.77 -2.92 26.19
N VAL A 260 16.00 -3.22 25.77
CA VAL A 260 16.54 -2.81 24.47
C VAL A 260 16.03 -3.75 23.39
N GLY A 261 15.25 -3.21 22.46
CA GLY A 261 14.76 -3.94 21.29
C GLY A 261 14.94 -3.21 19.97
N TYR A 262 15.46 -1.99 19.99
CA TYR A 262 15.72 -1.18 18.81
C TYR A 262 17.20 -0.80 18.79
N THR A 263 17.83 -0.94 17.63
CA THR A 263 19.24 -0.60 17.42
C THR A 263 19.46 -0.05 16.02
N THR A 264 20.69 0.38 15.74
CA THR A 264 21.12 0.80 14.41
C THR A 264 22.26 -0.07 13.91
N ALA A 265 22.41 -0.13 12.59
CA ALA A 265 23.56 -0.73 11.94
C ALA A 265 24.04 0.20 10.83
N ASN A 266 25.32 0.57 10.81
CA ASN A 266 25.85 1.36 9.71
C ASN A 266 26.02 0.47 8.47
N LEU A 267 25.63 0.95 7.29
CA LEU A 267 25.76 0.23 6.02
C LEU A 267 27.17 -0.37 5.83
N ARG A 268 28.22 0.39 6.17
CA ARG A 268 29.62 -0.08 6.06
C ARG A 268 29.93 -1.29 6.95
N GLN A 269 29.25 -1.41 8.10
CA GLN A 269 29.43 -2.53 9.02
C GLN A 269 28.65 -3.75 8.55
N VAL A 270 27.47 -3.54 7.95
CA VAL A 270 26.63 -4.63 7.42
C VAL A 270 27.39 -5.45 6.38
N ASP A 271 28.29 -4.84 5.61
CA ASP A 271 29.07 -5.55 4.58
C ASP A 271 30.20 -6.47 5.11
N GLY A 272 30.52 -6.50 6.41
CA GLY A 272 31.60 -7.39 6.89
C GLY A 272 31.80 -7.57 8.39
N GLN A 273 31.13 -6.82 9.26
CA GLN A 273 31.53 -6.69 10.68
C GLN A 273 30.37 -6.55 11.68
N VAL A 274 29.13 -6.86 11.31
CA VAL A 274 28.03 -6.82 12.30
C VAL A 274 28.16 -8.02 13.24
N GLU A 275 28.42 -7.74 14.52
CA GLU A 275 28.37 -8.73 15.59
C GLU A 275 26.93 -9.21 15.77
N GLU A 276 26.69 -10.51 15.57
CA GLU A 276 25.34 -11.10 15.60
C GLU A 276 24.61 -10.79 16.92
N GLY A 277 25.30 -10.87 18.06
CA GLY A 277 24.73 -10.55 19.37
C GLY A 277 24.31 -9.08 19.54
N ALA A 278 24.84 -8.16 18.73
CA ALA A 278 24.45 -6.75 18.80
C ALA A 278 23.08 -6.49 18.15
N VAL A 279 22.68 -7.31 17.17
CA VAL A 279 21.49 -7.11 16.32
C VAL A 279 20.43 -8.19 16.45
N ALA A 280 20.78 -9.41 16.86
CA ALA A 280 19.86 -10.53 17.01
C ALA A 280 18.70 -10.20 17.95
N ASP A 281 17.49 -10.65 17.59
CA ASP A 281 16.21 -10.38 18.29
C ASP A 281 15.87 -8.87 18.49
N LYS A 282 16.51 -7.98 17.73
CA LYS A 282 16.22 -6.52 17.74
C LYS A 282 15.67 -6.05 16.41
N HIS A 283 14.98 -4.91 16.45
CA HIS A 283 14.63 -4.12 15.29
C HIS A 283 15.81 -3.24 14.90
N VAL A 284 16.28 -3.33 13.66
CA VAL A 284 17.48 -2.63 13.18
C VAL A 284 17.12 -1.51 12.20
N MET A 285 17.63 -0.30 12.45
CA MET A 285 17.61 0.79 11.47
C MET A 285 18.97 0.88 10.78
N VAL A 286 18.98 0.76 9.45
CA VAL A 286 20.22 0.91 8.66
C VAL A 286 20.55 2.40 8.51
N LEU A 287 21.80 2.76 8.79
CA LEU A 287 22.32 4.12 8.68
C LEU A 287 23.34 4.24 7.55
N GLY A 288 23.43 5.43 6.95
CA GLY A 288 24.40 5.75 5.91
C GLY A 288 23.73 6.21 4.61
N GLU A 289 24.54 6.37 3.56
CA GLU A 289 24.07 6.72 2.22
C GLU A 289 23.43 5.49 1.56
N LEU A 290 22.13 5.34 1.80
CA LEU A 290 21.32 4.24 1.29
C LEU A 290 20.82 4.57 -0.13
N THR A 291 21.05 3.65 -1.06
CA THR A 291 20.26 3.47 -2.27
C THR A 291 19.31 2.30 -2.06
N LEU A 292 18.31 2.12 -2.94
CA LEU A 292 17.38 0.98 -2.83
C LEU A 292 18.12 -0.35 -2.79
N LEU A 293 19.08 -0.53 -3.70
CA LEU A 293 19.92 -1.72 -3.77
C LEU A 293 20.72 -1.93 -2.47
N LYS A 294 21.44 -0.90 -2.01
CA LYS A 294 22.24 -0.97 -0.76
C LYS A 294 21.37 -1.30 0.45
N TYR A 295 20.17 -0.73 0.53
CA TYR A 295 19.22 -1.02 1.60
C TYR A 295 18.73 -2.47 1.53
N VAL A 296 18.30 -2.96 0.36
CA VAL A 296 17.81 -4.33 0.19
C VAL A 296 18.90 -5.34 0.53
N THR A 297 20.13 -5.15 0.03
CA THR A 297 21.27 -6.00 0.36
C THR A 297 21.56 -6.01 1.87
N ALA A 298 21.59 -4.82 2.50
CA ALA A 298 21.82 -4.72 3.94
C ALA A 298 20.69 -5.36 4.76
N ARG A 299 19.44 -5.17 4.32
CA ARG A 299 18.25 -5.77 4.95
C ARG A 299 18.33 -7.28 4.92
N ASP A 300 18.56 -7.87 3.75
CA ASP A 300 18.55 -9.32 3.58
C ASP A 300 19.68 -9.99 4.39
N ARG A 301 20.83 -9.32 4.49
CA ARG A 301 21.93 -9.74 5.36
C ARG A 301 21.62 -9.60 6.85
N LEU A 302 20.94 -8.54 7.26
CA LEU A 302 20.50 -8.42 8.66
C LEU A 302 19.46 -9.48 9.00
N LEU A 303 18.52 -9.78 8.08
CA LEU A 303 17.53 -10.84 8.26
C LEU A 303 18.17 -12.23 8.40
N SER A 304 19.33 -12.48 7.78
CA SER A 304 20.07 -13.73 7.99
C SER A 304 20.77 -13.83 9.36
N LEU A 305 20.88 -12.73 10.11
CA LEU A 305 21.45 -12.66 11.46
C LEU A 305 20.38 -12.69 12.58
N SER A 306 19.22 -13.30 12.31
CA SER A 306 18.13 -13.44 13.29
C SER A 306 17.62 -12.11 13.88
N VAL A 307 17.71 -11.00 13.14
CA VAL A 307 17.10 -9.73 13.55
C VAL A 307 15.57 -9.85 13.48
N ARG A 308 14.86 -9.15 14.36
CA ARG A 308 13.39 -9.18 14.37
C ARG A 308 12.76 -8.52 13.16
N SER A 309 13.27 -7.35 12.81
CA SER A 309 12.90 -6.65 11.60
C SER A 309 13.92 -5.58 11.27
N VAL A 310 13.88 -5.11 10.03
CA VAL A 310 14.66 -3.97 9.57
C VAL A 310 13.71 -2.83 9.26
N ARG A 311 14.00 -1.62 9.72
CA ARG A 311 13.18 -0.44 9.44
C ARG A 311 13.11 -0.21 7.94
N ASN A 312 11.89 -0.14 7.39
CA ASN A 312 11.66 0.22 6.00
C ASN A 312 12.40 1.52 5.64
N TRP A 313 13.22 1.45 4.59
CA TRP A 313 13.86 2.62 4.02
C TRP A 313 12.83 3.44 3.26
N THR A 314 12.64 4.67 3.71
CA THR A 314 11.93 5.69 2.96
C THR A 314 12.99 6.66 2.46
N PRO A 315 13.23 6.78 1.15
CA PRO A 315 14.12 7.81 0.64
C PRO A 315 13.61 9.15 1.17
N MET A 316 14.46 9.90 1.87
CA MET A 316 14.13 11.30 2.13
C MET A 316 14.09 11.99 0.78
N GLY A 317 12.89 12.18 0.24
CA GLY A 317 12.67 13.11 -0.86
C GLY A 317 13.24 14.45 -0.43
N PHE A 318 14.06 15.05 -1.29
CA PHE A 318 14.55 16.41 -1.10
C PHE A 318 13.36 17.33 -0.75
N ALA A 319 13.22 17.66 0.52
CA ALA A 319 12.42 18.79 0.95
C ALA A 319 13.25 20.02 0.62
N LEU A 320 12.88 20.72 -0.45
CA LEU A 320 13.32 22.09 -0.70
C LEU A 320 13.03 22.91 0.55
N HIS A 321 14.07 23.19 1.33
CA HIS A 321 14.06 24.22 2.35
C HIS A 321 13.95 25.58 1.65
N ALA A 322 12.72 26.07 1.51
CA ALA A 322 12.46 27.49 1.31
C ALA A 322 12.17 28.10 2.69
N ASP A 323 13.18 28.80 3.20
CA ASP A 323 13.22 29.80 4.27
C ASP A 323 12.39 29.63 5.55
N ARG A 324 13.16 29.53 6.65
CA ARG A 324 12.73 29.81 8.02
C ARG A 324 12.26 31.27 8.13
N LEU A 325 10.95 31.45 8.34
CA LEU A 325 10.45 32.46 9.25
C LEU A 325 9.50 31.80 10.26
N SER A 326 9.89 31.92 11.51
CA SER A 326 9.24 31.42 12.71
C SER A 326 7.91 32.14 13.01
N PHE A 327 6.81 31.41 12.96
CA PHE A 327 5.52 31.65 13.64
C PHE A 327 4.82 30.27 13.64
N GLY A 328 4.41 29.60 14.72
CA GLY A 328 3.85 30.10 15.96
C GLY A 328 2.37 29.71 16.02
N GLY A 329 2.05 28.42 16.23
CA GLY A 329 0.70 27.96 16.62
C GLY A 329 0.16 26.73 15.88
N LEU A 330 -0.33 25.77 16.67
CA LEU A 330 -1.21 24.64 16.32
C LEU A 330 -0.58 23.44 15.59
N ASP A 331 0.28 22.69 16.30
CA ASP A 331 0.42 21.25 16.07
C ASP A 331 -0.46 20.50 17.06
N ALA A 332 -1.63 20.05 16.59
CA ALA A 332 -2.35 18.96 17.23
C ALA A 332 -1.54 17.69 16.93
N SER A 333 -0.68 17.31 17.87
CA SER A 333 0.08 16.07 17.80
C SER A 333 -0.89 14.88 17.82
N VAL A 334 -1.18 14.30 16.66
CA VAL A 334 -1.62 12.90 16.58
C VAL A 334 -0.33 12.08 16.56
N PRO A 335 -0.01 11.30 17.61
CA PRO A 335 1.12 10.39 17.55
C PRO A 335 0.87 9.35 16.46
N ALA A 336 1.93 8.93 15.76
CA ALA A 336 1.90 7.88 14.75
C ALA A 336 1.45 6.48 15.27
N SER A 337 1.01 6.38 16.54
CA SER A 337 0.44 5.17 17.14
C SER A 337 -1.04 4.93 16.79
N ASP A 338 -1.74 5.89 16.17
CA ASP A 338 -3.15 5.74 15.76
C ASP A 338 -3.33 5.04 14.40
N ALA A 339 -2.26 4.61 13.73
CA ALA A 339 -2.34 3.84 12.47
C ALA A 339 -2.38 2.33 12.74
N ALA A 340 -3.52 1.81 13.17
CA ALA A 340 -3.80 0.38 13.11
C ALA A 340 -4.15 -0.03 11.67
N VAL A 341 -3.16 -0.10 10.77
CA VAL A 341 -3.29 -0.75 9.45
C VAL A 341 -2.03 -1.59 9.20
N GLN A 342 -2.19 -2.91 9.11
CA GLN A 342 -1.13 -3.82 8.67
C GLN A 342 -0.93 -3.69 7.15
N PRO A 343 0.32 -3.70 6.62
CA PRO A 343 0.55 -3.90 5.19
C PRO A 343 0.61 -5.39 4.84
N LEU A 344 -0.01 -5.77 3.72
CA LEU A 344 0.18 -7.05 3.03
C LEU A 344 1.25 -6.84 1.94
N GLU A 345 2.16 -7.81 1.82
CA GLU A 345 3.31 -7.85 0.92
C GLU A 345 2.91 -7.94 -0.57
N GLU A 346 3.75 -7.36 -1.44
CA GLU A 346 3.80 -7.64 -2.89
C GLU A 346 5.22 -8.12 -3.28
N PRO A 347 5.35 -9.04 -4.25
CA PRO A 347 6.62 -9.37 -4.90
C PRO A 347 6.62 -8.94 -6.41
N PRO A 348 7.73 -9.05 -7.17
CA PRO A 348 8.65 -7.91 -7.36
C PRO A 348 9.11 -7.65 -8.82
N ALA A 349 9.72 -6.46 -9.00
CA ALA A 349 10.89 -6.09 -9.82
C ALA A 349 10.97 -6.31 -11.35
N LYS A 350 11.44 -5.27 -12.07
CA LYS A 350 12.79 -5.11 -12.70
C LYS A 350 12.81 -3.79 -13.51
N ASP A 351 13.72 -2.84 -13.26
CA ASP A 351 15.14 -2.71 -13.70
C ASP A 351 15.26 -2.48 -15.22
N GLU A 352 16.11 -1.65 -15.83
CA GLU A 352 17.12 -0.61 -15.52
C GLU A 352 17.39 0.01 -16.92
N THR A 353 17.86 1.25 -17.10
CA THR A 353 19.31 1.53 -17.31
C THR A 353 19.51 2.99 -17.75
N GLY A 354 20.50 3.68 -17.15
CA GLY A 354 21.09 4.93 -17.69
C GLY A 354 22.16 4.63 -18.76
N PRO A 355 23.25 5.42 -18.92
CA PRO A 355 23.61 6.72 -18.32
C PRO A 355 24.14 7.75 -19.36
N ASP A 356 24.43 9.00 -18.95
CA ASP A 356 25.82 9.55 -18.94
C ASP A 356 25.95 11.10 -18.84
N THR A 357 26.67 11.49 -17.80
CA THR A 357 27.77 12.48 -17.67
C THR A 357 27.74 13.91 -18.25
N THR A 358 28.01 14.84 -17.31
CA THR A 358 28.96 15.98 -17.32
C THR A 358 28.56 17.36 -17.88
N GLY A 359 28.62 18.36 -17.00
CA GLY A 359 29.43 19.57 -17.22
C GLY A 359 28.72 20.90 -17.51
N GLY A 360 28.69 21.78 -16.50
CA GLY A 360 28.98 23.22 -16.67
C GLY A 360 27.82 24.19 -16.93
N GLY A 361 27.77 25.24 -16.11
CA GLY A 361 27.23 26.56 -16.49
C GLY A 361 25.81 26.86 -16.04
N VAL A 362 25.66 27.77 -15.06
CA VAL A 362 24.43 28.51 -14.85
C VAL A 362 24.36 29.65 -15.89
N PRO A 363 23.24 29.76 -16.63
CA PRO A 363 22.67 31.06 -16.90
C PRO A 363 21.23 31.12 -16.37
N GLY A 364 20.84 32.30 -15.89
CA GLY A 364 19.58 32.52 -15.19
C GLY A 364 18.35 32.02 -15.94
N SER A 365 17.46 31.36 -15.20
CA SER A 365 16.12 30.98 -15.64
C SER A 365 15.07 31.76 -14.84
N ASP A 366 14.36 32.63 -15.56
CA ASP A 366 12.97 33.06 -15.41
C ASP A 366 12.18 32.46 -14.20
N PRO A 367 11.45 33.27 -13.39
CA PRO A 367 10.58 32.77 -12.31
C PRO A 367 9.25 32.21 -12.87
N GLY A 368 9.34 31.36 -13.90
CA GLY A 368 8.24 30.99 -14.79
C GLY A 368 8.20 29.51 -15.16
N THR A 369 8.69 28.60 -14.33
CA THR A 369 8.45 27.17 -14.53
C THR A 369 8.52 26.43 -13.19
N GLY A 370 7.36 26.20 -12.58
CA GLY A 370 7.25 25.18 -11.53
C GLY A 370 7.59 23.80 -12.08
N PRO A 371 7.77 22.77 -11.21
CA PRO A 371 8.04 21.42 -11.67
C PRO A 371 6.91 20.98 -12.59
N ARG A 372 7.22 20.81 -13.87
CA ARG A 372 6.29 20.18 -14.82
C ARG A 372 6.31 18.70 -14.44
N ALA A 373 5.27 18.21 -13.78
CA ALA A 373 5.10 16.78 -13.55
C ALA A 373 5.30 16.07 -14.90
N ALA A 374 6.32 15.21 -15.00
CA ALA A 374 6.53 14.41 -16.19
C ALA A 374 5.26 13.57 -16.38
N ARG A 375 4.61 13.72 -17.54
CA ARG A 375 3.42 12.93 -17.87
C ARG A 375 3.86 11.51 -18.15
N LEU A 376 3.21 10.54 -17.52
CA LEU A 376 3.45 9.12 -17.79
C LEU A 376 2.88 8.80 -19.18
N HIS A 377 3.74 8.71 -20.19
CA HIS A 377 3.33 8.49 -21.57
C HIS A 377 3.36 7.00 -21.86
N LEU A 378 2.31 6.27 -21.45
CA LEU A 378 2.23 4.80 -21.53
C LEU A 378 2.65 4.20 -22.89
N THR A 379 2.35 4.89 -24.00
CA THR A 379 2.75 4.46 -25.36
C THR A 379 4.27 4.52 -25.60
N ALA A 380 4.97 5.43 -24.92
CA ALA A 380 6.43 5.52 -24.95
C ALA A 380 7.06 4.47 -24.02
N GLU A 381 6.46 4.25 -22.84
CA GLU A 381 6.88 3.22 -21.88
C GLU A 381 6.78 1.80 -22.45
N ALA A 382 5.89 1.56 -23.42
CA ALA A 382 5.74 0.25 -24.06
C ALA A 382 7.05 -0.24 -24.71
N ARG A 383 7.88 0.67 -25.23
CA ARG A 383 9.19 0.30 -25.80
C ARG A 383 10.18 -0.08 -24.72
N GLU A 384 10.32 0.75 -23.69
CA GLU A 384 11.22 0.51 -22.56
C GLU A 384 10.88 -0.80 -21.84
N TYR A 385 9.59 -1.09 -21.67
CA TYR A 385 9.13 -2.36 -21.11
C TYR A 385 9.57 -3.56 -21.97
N VAL A 386 9.34 -3.54 -23.29
CA VAL A 386 9.75 -4.66 -24.17
C VAL A 386 11.27 -4.81 -24.21
N GLU A 387 12.01 -3.71 -24.11
CA GLU A 387 13.48 -3.73 -24.04
C GLU A 387 14.01 -4.34 -22.73
N SER A 388 13.26 -4.20 -21.62
CA SER A 388 13.57 -4.83 -20.32
C SER A 388 13.30 -6.34 -20.26
N LEU A 389 12.55 -6.91 -21.20
CA LEU A 389 12.18 -8.33 -21.18
C LEU A 389 13.34 -9.25 -21.60
N GLU A 390 13.56 -10.29 -20.80
CA GLU A 390 14.40 -11.44 -21.16
C GLU A 390 13.65 -12.31 -22.19
N LEU A 391 13.86 -12.05 -23.48
CA LEU A 391 13.20 -12.74 -24.59
C LEU A 391 14.09 -13.85 -25.18
N ASP A 392 13.47 -14.96 -25.60
CA ASP A 392 14.14 -16.03 -26.36
C ASP A 392 14.47 -15.59 -27.81
N GLU A 393 15.39 -16.28 -28.48
CA GLU A 393 15.86 -15.91 -29.84
C GLU A 393 14.75 -15.67 -30.87
N SER A 394 13.65 -16.43 -30.81
CA SER A 394 12.51 -16.30 -31.71
C SER A 394 11.72 -15.00 -31.52
N LEU A 395 11.70 -14.46 -30.29
CA LEU A 395 11.00 -13.23 -29.93
C LEU A 395 11.93 -12.02 -29.95
N LEU A 396 13.23 -12.22 -29.72
CA LEU A 396 14.25 -11.18 -29.86
C LEU A 396 14.26 -10.57 -31.27
N LEU A 397 14.13 -11.41 -32.30
CA LEU A 397 14.04 -10.97 -33.70
C LEU A 397 12.74 -10.23 -34.04
N ARG A 398 11.75 -10.27 -33.16
CA ARG A 398 10.41 -9.66 -33.33
C ARG A 398 10.13 -8.56 -32.30
N ARG A 399 11.17 -8.01 -31.66
CA ARG A 399 11.03 -6.96 -30.63
C ARG A 399 10.19 -5.76 -31.07
N ASP A 400 10.42 -5.23 -32.26
CA ASP A 400 9.67 -4.07 -32.75
C ASP A 400 8.18 -4.39 -32.98
N GLU A 401 7.85 -5.64 -33.36
CA GLU A 401 6.47 -6.09 -33.47
C GLU A 401 5.81 -6.13 -32.09
N LEU A 402 6.52 -6.60 -31.06
CA LEU A 402 6.02 -6.62 -29.67
C LEU A 402 5.76 -5.20 -29.14
N VAL A 403 6.65 -4.25 -29.45
CA VAL A 403 6.44 -2.82 -29.10
C VAL A 403 5.18 -2.30 -29.79
N GLN A 404 5.01 -2.55 -31.08
CA GLN A 404 3.84 -2.11 -31.83
C GLN A 404 2.53 -2.74 -31.32
N VAL A 405 2.56 -4.00 -30.88
CA VAL A 405 1.40 -4.66 -30.25
C VAL A 405 1.04 -3.95 -28.94
N GLY A 406 2.02 -3.67 -28.08
CA GLY A 406 1.81 -2.94 -26.82
C GLY A 406 1.24 -1.54 -27.04
N GLN A 407 1.79 -0.79 -28.00
CA GLN A 407 1.31 0.54 -28.37
C GLN A 407 -0.12 0.52 -28.91
N ARG A 408 -0.47 -0.44 -29.76
CA ARG A 408 -1.83 -0.63 -30.28
C ARG A 408 -2.81 -1.02 -29.19
N MET A 409 -2.42 -1.88 -28.26
CA MET A 409 -3.26 -2.26 -27.12
C MET A 409 -3.63 -1.03 -26.27
N ILE A 410 -2.67 -0.14 -26.02
CA ILE A 410 -2.91 1.12 -25.31
C ILE A 410 -3.82 2.05 -26.10
N GLN A 411 -3.64 2.15 -27.42
CA GLN A 411 -4.44 3.01 -28.30
C GLN A 411 -5.90 2.54 -28.39
N VAL A 412 -6.14 1.27 -28.71
CA VAL A 412 -7.49 0.72 -28.85
C VAL A 412 -8.24 0.74 -27.52
N SER A 413 -7.54 0.52 -26.40
CA SER A 413 -8.15 0.64 -25.08
C SER A 413 -8.68 2.05 -24.79
N ARG A 414 -8.06 3.10 -25.38
CA ARG A 414 -8.56 4.49 -25.24
C ARG A 414 -9.84 4.72 -26.02
N GLU A 415 -9.91 4.17 -27.23
CA GLU A 415 -11.05 4.34 -28.13
C GLU A 415 -12.30 3.60 -27.62
N ILE A 416 -12.13 2.47 -26.94
CA ILE A 416 -13.23 1.70 -26.31
C ILE A 416 -13.82 2.43 -25.09
N ALA A 417 -13.05 3.29 -24.42
CA ALA A 417 -13.58 4.08 -23.30
C ALA A 417 -14.63 5.13 -23.74
N ASP A 418 -14.57 5.57 -25.00
CA ASP A 418 -15.39 6.64 -25.56
C ASP A 418 -16.61 6.13 -26.36
N GLN A 419 -16.71 4.82 -26.62
CA GLN A 419 -17.77 4.23 -27.44
C GLN A 419 -18.33 2.94 -26.80
N ASP A 420 -19.64 2.91 -26.54
CA ASP A 420 -20.41 1.78 -25.96
C ASP A 420 -20.49 0.52 -26.88
N ASP A 421 -19.69 0.45 -27.95
CA ASP A 421 -19.73 -0.64 -28.91
C ASP A 421 -18.70 -1.73 -28.55
N GLU A 422 -19.18 -2.97 -28.35
CA GLU A 422 -18.35 -4.18 -28.29
C GLU A 422 -17.64 -4.36 -29.65
N ALA A 423 -16.48 -3.73 -29.81
CA ALA A 423 -15.62 -3.97 -30.95
C ALA A 423 -15.30 -5.48 -31.04
N LYS A 424 -15.53 -6.10 -32.22
CA LYS A 424 -15.08 -7.46 -32.48
C LYS A 424 -13.56 -7.48 -32.63
N VAL A 425 -12.87 -7.66 -31.51
CA VAL A 425 -11.41 -7.71 -31.42
C VAL A 425 -10.90 -9.06 -31.94
N ASN A 426 -9.96 -9.06 -32.91
CA ASN A 426 -9.31 -10.25 -33.46
C ASN A 426 -7.78 -10.10 -33.36
N TYR A 427 -7.07 -11.09 -32.82
CA TYR A 427 -5.63 -10.98 -32.58
C TYR A 427 -4.78 -10.81 -33.86
N ARG A 428 -5.24 -11.32 -35.00
CA ARG A 428 -4.52 -11.15 -36.28
C ARG A 428 -4.45 -9.69 -36.69
N SER A 429 -5.52 -8.90 -36.46
CA SER A 429 -5.52 -7.46 -36.73
C SER A 429 -4.54 -6.68 -35.84
N PHE A 430 -4.33 -7.16 -34.61
CA PHE A 430 -3.34 -6.62 -33.66
C PHE A 430 -1.90 -7.01 -34.00
N LEU A 431 -1.68 -8.00 -34.86
CA LEU A 431 -0.36 -8.36 -35.37
C LEU A 431 -0.09 -7.64 -36.70
N ASP A 432 -1.05 -7.66 -37.63
CA ASP A 432 -0.83 -7.26 -39.04
C ASP A 432 -1.01 -5.75 -39.31
N GLY A 433 -1.67 -4.99 -38.44
CA GLY A 433 -1.91 -3.56 -38.64
C GLY A 433 -0.64 -2.68 -38.56
N THR A 434 -0.42 -1.80 -39.52
CA THR A 434 0.54 -0.70 -39.38
C THR A 434 -0.01 0.32 -38.39
N ALA A 435 0.66 0.52 -37.25
CA ALA A 435 0.33 1.61 -36.35
C ALA A 435 0.62 2.94 -37.05
N THR A 436 -0.42 3.66 -37.48
CA THR A 436 -0.28 5.07 -37.85
C THR A 436 0.08 5.82 -36.57
N GLU A 437 1.22 6.53 -36.54
CA GLU A 437 1.48 7.48 -35.46
C GLU A 437 0.29 8.45 -35.40
N PRO A 438 -0.46 8.50 -34.29
CA PRO A 438 -1.48 9.52 -34.14
C PRO A 438 -0.77 10.86 -34.08
N ALA A 439 -1.20 11.82 -34.92
CA ALA A 439 -1.02 13.22 -34.61
C ALA A 439 -1.43 13.42 -33.14
N GLY A 440 -0.49 13.95 -32.35
CA GLY A 440 -0.48 13.77 -30.89
C GLY A 440 -1.84 13.96 -30.23
N PRO A 441 -2.20 13.14 -29.23
CA PRO A 441 -3.45 13.30 -28.52
C PRO A 441 -3.43 14.68 -27.84
N SER A 442 -4.29 15.59 -28.30
CA SER A 442 -4.64 16.78 -27.54
C SER A 442 -5.52 16.37 -26.37
N THR A 443 -5.02 15.55 -25.45
CA THR A 443 -5.53 15.51 -24.08
C THR A 443 -5.01 16.77 -23.40
N HIS A 444 -5.70 17.87 -23.66
CA HIS A 444 -5.53 19.10 -22.91
C HIS A 444 -5.92 18.80 -21.47
N VAL A 445 -4.97 18.33 -20.65
CA VAL A 445 -5.10 18.33 -19.20
C VAL A 445 -5.54 19.73 -18.80
N PHE A 446 -6.75 19.82 -18.26
CA PHE A 446 -7.29 21.08 -17.79
C PHE A 446 -6.47 21.54 -16.60
N VAL A 447 -5.59 22.52 -16.82
CA VAL A 447 -4.80 23.13 -15.75
C VAL A 447 -5.72 24.04 -14.95
N ALA A 448 -6.34 23.46 -13.92
CA ALA A 448 -7.30 24.12 -13.02
C ALA A 448 -6.63 25.06 -12.00
N GLU A 449 -5.77 25.99 -12.45
CA GLU A 449 -5.20 27.01 -11.54
C GLU A 449 -6.26 28.10 -11.28
N PRO A 450 -6.83 28.20 -10.06
CA PRO A 450 -7.88 29.18 -9.78
C PRO A 450 -7.30 30.61 -9.76
N ARG A 451 -8.04 31.56 -10.33
CA ARG A 451 -7.70 32.99 -10.40
C ARG A 451 -8.60 33.83 -9.52
N THR A 452 -9.91 33.67 -9.68
CA THR A 452 -10.90 34.45 -8.94
C THR A 452 -12.05 33.55 -8.52
N LEU A 453 -12.51 33.69 -7.28
CA LEU A 453 -13.77 33.13 -6.80
C LEU A 453 -14.72 34.25 -6.41
N THR A 454 -15.86 34.34 -7.09
CA THR A 454 -16.94 35.28 -6.77
C THR A 454 -18.13 34.52 -6.21
N ILE A 455 -18.55 34.85 -4.98
CA ILE A 455 -19.63 34.19 -4.25
C ILE A 455 -20.71 35.23 -3.95
N THR A 456 -21.94 34.96 -4.37
CA THR A 456 -23.09 35.85 -4.13
C THR A 456 -24.23 35.09 -3.48
N ASN A 457 -24.70 35.55 -2.31
CA ASN A 457 -25.87 35.02 -1.58
C ASN A 457 -25.86 33.48 -1.38
N PHE A 458 -24.69 32.90 -1.13
CA PHE A 458 -24.47 31.45 -0.99
C PHE A 458 -24.14 31.09 0.47
N LEU A 459 -24.87 30.11 1.04
CA LEU A 459 -24.80 29.71 2.45
C LEU A 459 -24.81 30.93 3.39
N GLY A 460 -23.78 31.09 4.24
CA GLY A 460 -23.68 32.21 5.18
C GLY A 460 -23.36 33.57 4.56
N VAL A 461 -23.04 33.64 3.26
CA VAL A 461 -22.66 34.89 2.57
C VAL A 461 -23.92 35.67 2.17
N GLN A 462 -23.98 36.94 2.56
CA GLN A 462 -24.99 37.91 2.13
C GLN A 462 -24.33 38.97 1.25
N GLY A 463 -24.91 39.25 0.09
CA GLY A 463 -24.26 40.08 -0.93
C GLY A 463 -23.17 39.32 -1.69
N THR A 464 -22.25 40.07 -2.29
CA THR A 464 -21.17 39.51 -3.13
C THR A 464 -19.82 39.68 -2.45
N ILE A 465 -19.06 38.59 -2.39
CA ILE A 465 -17.64 38.59 -2.04
C ILE A 465 -16.83 38.06 -3.22
N THR A 466 -15.63 38.61 -3.39
CA THR A 466 -14.68 38.21 -4.43
C THR A 466 -13.34 37.93 -3.78
N ILE A 467 -12.72 36.81 -4.14
CA ILE A 467 -11.40 36.38 -3.67
C ILE A 467 -10.49 36.25 -4.88
N ASP A 468 -9.38 36.99 -4.90
CA ASP A 468 -8.30 36.85 -5.87
C ASP A 468 -7.24 35.91 -5.32
N PHE A 469 -7.07 34.73 -5.94
CA PHE A 469 -6.15 33.70 -5.46
C PHE A 469 -4.66 34.10 -5.59
N ARG A 470 -4.33 35.19 -6.29
CA ARG A 470 -2.95 35.70 -6.32
C ARG A 470 -2.67 36.70 -5.22
N GLN A 471 -3.68 37.45 -4.79
CA GLN A 471 -3.54 38.54 -3.82
C GLN A 471 -3.95 38.07 -2.42
N ASP A 472 -5.09 37.40 -2.31
CA ASP A 472 -5.72 37.04 -1.04
C ASP A 472 -5.27 35.65 -0.53
N LEU A 473 -4.87 34.75 -1.44
CA LEU A 473 -4.49 33.35 -1.15
C LEU A 473 -3.20 32.94 -1.88
N PRO A 474 -2.04 33.57 -1.62
CA PRO A 474 -0.82 33.32 -2.35
C PRO A 474 -0.41 31.83 -2.31
N ARG A 475 0.33 31.39 -3.33
CA ARG A 475 0.81 29.99 -3.41
C ARG A 475 1.60 29.61 -2.15
N GLY A 476 1.22 28.50 -1.54
CA GLY A 476 1.83 27.99 -0.33
C GLY A 476 0.79 27.45 0.66
N LEU A 477 1.18 27.35 1.92
CA LEU A 477 0.27 26.98 3.00
C LEU A 477 -0.52 28.21 3.45
N THR A 478 -1.83 28.20 3.21
CA THR A 478 -2.71 29.29 3.65
C THR A 478 -3.63 28.82 4.78
N PHE A 479 -3.57 29.53 5.92
CA PHE A 479 -4.40 29.25 7.08
C PHE A 479 -5.56 30.25 7.19
N LEU A 480 -6.80 29.75 7.06
CA LEU A 480 -8.02 30.56 7.17
C LEU A 480 -8.51 30.61 8.62
N VAL A 481 -8.39 31.76 9.27
CA VAL A 481 -8.77 31.98 10.68
C VAL A 481 -10.04 32.81 10.81
N GLY A 482 -10.88 32.46 11.78
CA GLY A 482 -12.10 33.19 12.09
C GLY A 482 -12.97 32.43 13.09
N ASN A 483 -13.98 33.08 13.65
CA ASN A 483 -14.91 32.45 14.60
C ASN A 483 -15.70 31.30 13.95
N ASN A 484 -16.22 30.37 14.75
CA ASN A 484 -17.14 29.36 14.23
C ASN A 484 -18.38 30.03 13.63
N GLY A 485 -18.80 29.58 12.44
CA GLY A 485 -19.88 30.23 11.68
C GLY A 485 -19.46 31.44 10.84
N SER A 486 -18.19 31.87 10.86
CA SER A 486 -17.70 33.03 10.08
C SER A 486 -17.56 32.79 8.57
N GLY A 487 -18.03 31.65 8.04
CA GLY A 487 -17.95 31.34 6.61
C GLY A 487 -16.64 30.71 6.11
N LYS A 488 -15.72 30.28 6.98
CA LYS A 488 -14.45 29.63 6.57
C LYS A 488 -14.64 28.46 5.60
N SER A 489 -15.54 27.54 5.97
CA SER A 489 -15.87 26.37 5.13
C SER A 489 -16.72 26.76 3.92
N THR A 490 -17.38 27.92 3.92
CA THR A 490 -18.22 28.40 2.83
C THR A 490 -17.40 28.70 1.58
N VAL A 491 -16.15 29.16 1.71
CA VAL A 491 -15.24 29.38 0.58
C VAL A 491 -14.96 28.07 -0.15
N VAL A 492 -14.56 27.03 0.61
CA VAL A 492 -14.29 25.70 0.04
C VAL A 492 -15.56 25.09 -0.54
N GLU A 493 -16.70 25.20 0.15
CA GLU A 493 -17.98 24.70 -0.38
C GLU A 493 -18.44 25.40 -1.65
N ALA A 494 -18.21 26.71 -1.77
CA ALA A 494 -18.55 27.45 -2.98
C ALA A 494 -17.77 26.92 -4.18
N MET A 495 -16.46 26.68 -4.04
CA MET A 495 -15.63 26.11 -5.10
C MET A 495 -16.13 24.71 -5.54
N PHE A 496 -16.51 23.87 -4.58
CA PHE A 496 -17.02 22.53 -4.85
C PHE A 496 -18.37 22.54 -5.54
N TRP A 497 -19.31 23.33 -4.99
CA TRP A 497 -20.64 23.44 -5.56
C TRP A 497 -20.59 24.05 -6.96
N CYS A 498 -19.71 25.03 -7.20
CA CYS A 498 -19.51 25.61 -8.51
C CYS A 498 -19.12 24.55 -9.56
N GLN A 499 -18.09 23.76 -9.26
CA GLN A 499 -17.56 22.73 -10.17
C GLN A 499 -18.53 21.55 -10.34
N PHE A 500 -19.05 21.00 -9.23
CA PHE A 500 -19.73 19.69 -9.23
C PHE A 500 -21.23 19.73 -8.95
N GLY A 501 -21.79 20.91 -8.64
CA GLY A 501 -23.20 21.07 -8.27
C GLY A 501 -23.58 20.45 -6.92
N ARG A 502 -22.59 19.99 -6.14
CA ARG A 502 -22.76 19.30 -4.86
C ARG A 502 -21.84 19.91 -3.80
N CYS A 503 -22.37 20.07 -2.59
CA CYS A 503 -21.58 20.48 -1.43
C CYS A 503 -20.86 19.28 -0.80
N ILE A 504 -19.78 19.57 -0.08
CA ILE A 504 -18.95 18.55 0.60
C ILE A 504 -19.71 17.91 1.77
N ARG A 505 -20.51 18.70 2.51
CA ARG A 505 -21.29 18.21 3.65
C ARG A 505 -22.44 17.31 3.17
N SER A 506 -22.59 16.17 3.83
CA SER A 506 -23.75 15.32 3.65
C SER A 506 -25.02 16.03 4.15
N GLY A 507 -26.15 15.86 3.44
CA GLY A 507 -27.46 16.36 3.88
C GLY A 507 -27.88 17.75 3.38
N LEU A 508 -27.04 18.50 2.67
CA LEU A 508 -27.45 19.75 2.01
C LEU A 508 -28.17 19.44 0.69
N ALA A 509 -29.46 19.77 0.61
CA ALA A 509 -30.21 19.71 -0.64
C ALA A 509 -29.81 20.86 -1.57
N ALA A 510 -30.09 20.71 -2.86
CA ALA A 510 -29.70 21.70 -3.88
C ALA A 510 -30.29 23.10 -3.67
N ASN A 511 -31.32 23.27 -2.83
CA ASN A 511 -31.89 24.57 -2.46
C ASN A 511 -31.26 25.18 -1.21
N ASP A 512 -30.62 24.38 -0.37
CA ASP A 512 -30.09 24.79 0.94
C ASP A 512 -28.80 25.60 0.81
N VAL A 513 -28.26 25.67 -0.41
CA VAL A 513 -27.12 26.53 -0.76
C VAL A 513 -27.49 28.00 -0.85
N VAL A 514 -28.78 28.33 -0.98
CA VAL A 514 -29.24 29.72 -1.06
C VAL A 514 -29.28 30.30 0.35
N ASN A 515 -28.66 31.46 0.55
CA ASN A 515 -28.68 32.15 1.84
C ASN A 515 -30.12 32.36 2.36
N ASP A 516 -30.38 31.94 3.60
CA ASP A 516 -31.72 31.94 4.19
C ASP A 516 -32.33 33.33 4.36
N ASN A 517 -31.50 34.36 4.57
CA ASN A 517 -31.98 35.73 4.76
C ASN A 517 -32.32 36.42 3.44
N VAL A 518 -31.57 36.13 2.36
CA VAL A 518 -31.80 36.75 1.04
C VAL A 518 -32.80 35.94 0.20
N GLY A 519 -32.73 34.62 0.25
CA GLY A 519 -33.68 33.68 -0.35
C GLY A 519 -33.68 33.58 -1.90
N LYS A 520 -32.84 34.36 -2.60
CA LYS A 520 -32.79 34.44 -4.08
C LYS A 520 -31.44 34.96 -4.59
N ASN A 521 -31.22 34.88 -5.90
CA ASN A 521 -30.01 35.37 -6.58
C ASN A 521 -28.71 34.80 -6.01
N CYS A 522 -28.67 33.48 -5.81
CA CYS A 522 -27.46 32.78 -5.42
C CYS A 522 -26.62 32.48 -6.67
N SER A 523 -25.34 32.80 -6.63
CA SER A 523 -24.38 32.42 -7.66
C SER A 523 -22.98 32.21 -7.10
N VAL A 524 -22.25 31.28 -7.70
CA VAL A 524 -20.81 31.13 -7.49
C VAL A 524 -20.16 31.08 -8.86
N MET A 525 -19.08 31.84 -9.04
CA MET A 525 -18.27 31.86 -10.24
C MET A 525 -16.81 31.62 -9.90
N LEU A 526 -16.20 30.63 -10.54
CA LEU A 526 -14.80 30.28 -10.40
C LEU A 526 -14.10 30.46 -11.75
N GLU A 527 -13.11 31.33 -11.78
CA GLU A 527 -12.29 31.64 -12.97
C GLU A 527 -10.92 30.98 -12.84
N PHE A 528 -10.39 30.47 -13.96
CA PHE A 528 -9.12 29.75 -14.02
C PHE A 528 -8.08 30.49 -14.89
N ALA A 529 -6.80 30.21 -14.65
CA ALA A 529 -5.67 30.83 -15.35
C ALA A 529 -5.64 30.55 -16.86
N ASN A 530 -6.20 29.40 -17.26
CA ASN A 530 -6.32 28.99 -18.67
C ASN A 530 -7.43 29.77 -19.42
N GLY A 531 -8.17 30.65 -18.73
CA GLY A 531 -9.22 31.48 -19.30
C GLY A 531 -10.62 30.87 -19.21
N TYR A 532 -10.77 29.64 -18.71
CA TYR A 532 -12.10 29.09 -18.44
C TYR A 532 -12.71 29.71 -17.19
N ALA A 533 -14.03 29.82 -17.17
CA ALA A 533 -14.81 30.13 -15.98
C ALA A 533 -16.05 29.24 -15.90
N ILE A 534 -16.37 28.79 -14.69
CA ILE A 534 -17.60 28.06 -14.39
C ILE A 534 -18.43 28.96 -13.49
N ALA A 535 -19.67 29.23 -13.89
CA ALA A 535 -20.64 29.99 -13.09
C ALA A 535 -21.88 29.13 -12.84
N ARG A 536 -22.21 28.90 -11.57
CA ARG A 536 -23.40 28.13 -11.18
C ARG A 536 -24.39 29.01 -10.44
N HIS A 537 -25.66 28.89 -10.82
CA HIS A 537 -26.75 29.74 -10.31
C HIS A 537 -27.82 28.91 -9.60
N ARG A 538 -28.46 29.51 -8.60
CA ARG A 538 -29.64 28.96 -7.93
C ARG A 538 -30.63 30.06 -7.58
N LYS A 539 -31.92 29.86 -7.91
CA LYS A 539 -32.99 30.87 -7.75
C LYS A 539 -32.57 32.25 -8.28
N HIS A 540 -31.82 32.28 -9.38
CA HIS A 540 -31.30 33.51 -9.96
C HIS A 540 -32.32 34.13 -10.91
N LYS A 541 -32.49 35.46 -10.85
CA LYS A 541 -33.52 36.17 -11.63
C LYS A 541 -33.42 35.95 -13.14
N SER A 542 -32.21 35.98 -13.71
CA SER A 542 -31.98 35.83 -15.16
C SER A 542 -31.52 34.44 -15.60
N HIS A 543 -30.84 33.70 -14.71
CA HIS A 543 -30.17 32.44 -15.05
C HIS A 543 -30.85 31.23 -14.39
N GLY A 544 -31.90 31.43 -13.57
CA GLY A 544 -32.61 30.35 -12.89
C GLY A 544 -31.68 29.48 -12.07
N ASN A 545 -31.62 28.18 -12.42
CA ASN A 545 -30.76 27.16 -11.79
C ASN A 545 -29.68 26.64 -12.75
N ARG A 546 -29.26 27.45 -13.74
CA ARG A 546 -28.32 27.07 -14.80
C ARG A 546 -26.87 27.04 -14.31
N VAL A 547 -26.04 26.24 -14.97
CA VAL A 547 -24.58 26.32 -14.94
C VAL A 547 -24.10 26.80 -16.31
N VAL A 548 -23.16 27.73 -16.34
CA VAL A 548 -22.61 28.35 -17.54
C VAL A 548 -21.10 28.17 -17.51
N VAL A 549 -20.54 27.61 -18.57
CA VAL A 549 -19.09 27.53 -18.77
C VAL A 549 -18.71 28.55 -19.85
N SER A 550 -17.68 29.36 -19.60
CA SER A 550 -17.16 30.30 -20.59
C SER A 550 -15.66 30.14 -20.77
N LEU A 551 -15.16 30.52 -21.93
CA LEU A 551 -13.73 30.60 -22.24
C LEU A 551 -13.43 32.03 -22.67
N ARG A 552 -12.62 32.74 -21.88
CA ARG A 552 -12.26 34.15 -22.09
C ARG A 552 -13.48 35.05 -22.25
N GLY A 553 -14.53 34.77 -21.49
CA GLY A 553 -15.80 35.51 -21.50
C GLY A 553 -16.85 34.97 -22.48
N GLU A 554 -16.48 34.11 -23.42
CA GLU A 554 -17.41 33.57 -24.42
C GLU A 554 -18.07 32.26 -23.93
N PRO A 555 -19.42 32.17 -23.89
CA PRO A 555 -20.12 30.97 -23.47
C PRO A 555 -19.80 29.75 -24.34
N GLN A 556 -19.51 28.61 -23.71
CA GLN A 556 -19.22 27.34 -24.36
C GLN A 556 -20.50 26.49 -24.41
N LEU A 557 -21.38 26.80 -25.38
CA LEU A 557 -22.70 26.17 -25.50
C LEU A 557 -22.63 24.65 -25.71
N GLN A 558 -21.53 24.13 -26.25
CA GLN A 558 -21.31 22.69 -26.43
C GLN A 558 -21.19 21.92 -25.11
N LEU A 559 -20.88 22.59 -24.00
CA LEU A 559 -20.83 21.99 -22.66
C LEU A 559 -22.17 22.07 -21.92
N GLU A 560 -23.16 22.76 -22.50
CA GLU A 560 -24.48 22.92 -21.93
C GLU A 560 -25.49 22.02 -22.63
N HIS A 561 -25.97 21.02 -21.90
CA HIS A 561 -26.93 20.04 -22.42
C HIS A 561 -28.34 20.28 -21.83
N PRO A 562 -29.41 19.73 -22.44
CA PRO A 562 -30.78 19.89 -21.94
C PRO A 562 -31.00 19.32 -20.53
N ASP A 563 -30.20 18.32 -20.14
CA ASP A 563 -30.27 17.66 -18.84
C ASP A 563 -29.10 18.08 -17.94
N ALA A 564 -29.39 18.25 -16.64
CA ALA A 564 -28.41 18.72 -15.67
C ALA A 564 -27.32 17.66 -15.39
N ARG A 565 -27.63 16.37 -15.52
CA ARG A 565 -26.67 15.28 -15.31
C ARG A 565 -25.71 15.17 -16.48
N THR A 566 -26.20 15.29 -17.72
CA THR A 566 -25.33 15.28 -18.91
C THR A 566 -24.44 16.53 -18.97
N THR A 567 -24.98 17.70 -18.60
CA THR A 567 -24.18 18.93 -18.42
C THR A 567 -23.09 18.74 -17.37
N GLN A 568 -23.40 18.11 -16.23
CA GLN A 568 -22.39 17.83 -15.21
C GLN A 568 -21.32 16.84 -15.71
N ALA A 569 -21.70 15.81 -16.47
CA ALA A 569 -20.74 14.86 -17.04
C ALA A 569 -19.76 15.55 -18.00
N ALA A 570 -20.23 16.46 -18.86
CA ALA A 570 -19.37 17.24 -19.75
C ALA A 570 -18.41 18.17 -18.97
N ILE A 571 -18.84 18.71 -17.82
CA ILE A 571 -17.98 19.51 -16.93
C ILE A 571 -16.95 18.61 -16.23
N ASP A 572 -17.34 17.44 -15.74
CA ASP A 572 -16.44 16.49 -15.08
C ASP A 572 -15.37 15.99 -16.06
N GLU A 573 -15.75 15.74 -17.32
CA GLU A 573 -14.85 15.41 -18.44
C GLU A 573 -13.89 16.57 -18.74
N LEU A 574 -14.40 17.81 -18.85
CA LEU A 574 -13.57 19.00 -19.02
C LEU A 574 -12.54 19.15 -17.88
N LEU A 575 -12.95 18.93 -16.63
CA LEU A 575 -12.07 19.03 -15.46
C LEU A 575 -11.12 17.82 -15.33
N GLY A 576 -11.41 16.71 -16.00
CA GLY A 576 -10.67 15.44 -15.91
C GLY A 576 -10.86 14.72 -14.57
N THR A 577 -11.90 15.04 -13.81
CA THR A 577 -12.19 14.43 -12.51
C THR A 577 -13.66 14.61 -12.14
N ASP A 578 -14.22 13.62 -11.47
CA ASP A 578 -15.58 13.69 -10.92
C ASP A 578 -15.59 14.17 -9.46
N TYR A 579 -16.80 14.44 -8.93
CA TYR A 579 -17.01 14.84 -7.54
C TYR A 579 -16.38 13.88 -6.52
N LYS A 580 -16.56 12.55 -6.74
CA LYS A 580 -16.14 11.54 -5.76
C LYS A 580 -14.62 11.50 -5.66
N THR A 581 -13.94 11.54 -6.79
CA THR A 581 -12.48 11.52 -6.88
C THR A 581 -11.94 12.81 -6.26
N TYR A 582 -12.46 13.97 -6.66
CA TYR A 582 -12.00 15.27 -6.16
C TYR A 582 -12.13 15.43 -4.63
N VAL A 583 -13.26 15.00 -4.05
CA VAL A 583 -13.45 14.99 -2.57
C VAL A 583 -12.45 14.09 -1.86
N ARG A 584 -11.97 13.02 -2.49
CA ARG A 584 -11.06 12.05 -1.89
C ARG A 584 -9.59 12.38 -2.11
N THR A 585 -9.27 13.27 -3.06
CA THR A 585 -7.89 13.56 -3.45
C THR A 585 -7.47 14.99 -3.13
N VAL A 586 -8.38 15.95 -3.30
CA VAL A 586 -8.08 17.39 -3.14
C VAL A 586 -8.51 17.93 -1.78
N VAL A 587 -9.52 17.35 -1.14
CA VAL A 587 -10.02 17.82 0.16
C VAL A 587 -9.97 16.75 1.25
N LEU A 588 -9.27 17.07 2.33
CA LEU A 588 -9.29 16.32 3.57
C LEU A 588 -10.26 17.01 4.55
N SER A 589 -11.54 16.65 4.46
CA SER A 589 -12.53 16.99 5.49
C SER A 589 -12.49 15.94 6.61
N HIS A 590 -13.04 16.27 7.78
CA HIS A 590 -13.15 15.30 8.88
C HIS A 590 -13.91 14.02 8.48
N GLU A 591 -14.91 14.14 7.58
CA GLU A 591 -15.68 13.00 7.06
C GLU A 591 -14.96 12.29 5.90
N SER A 592 -14.26 13.01 5.00
CA SER A 592 -13.58 12.41 3.85
C SER A 592 -12.25 11.73 4.22
N ALA A 593 -11.53 12.25 5.23
CA ALA A 593 -10.35 11.59 5.78
C ALA A 593 -10.71 10.21 6.37
N ALA A 594 -11.82 10.13 7.12
CA ALA A 594 -12.36 8.86 7.58
C ALA A 594 -12.77 7.95 6.40
N SER A 595 -13.36 8.49 5.33
CA SER A 595 -13.73 7.69 4.15
C SER A 595 -12.54 7.08 3.42
N ILE A 596 -11.37 7.74 3.36
CA ILE A 596 -10.14 7.19 2.74
C ILE A 596 -9.48 6.19 3.69
N LEU A 597 -9.46 6.48 4.98
CA LEU A 597 -8.89 5.59 5.99
C LEU A 597 -9.73 4.31 6.16
N ASN A 598 -11.06 4.41 6.03
CA ASN A 598 -12.01 3.31 6.13
C ASN A 598 -12.38 2.65 4.79
N SER A 599 -11.86 3.14 3.65
CA SER A 599 -12.11 2.49 2.35
C SER A 599 -11.47 1.11 2.32
N THR A 600 -12.10 0.17 1.61
CA THR A 600 -11.46 -1.14 1.38
C THR A 600 -10.17 -0.98 0.58
N PRO A 601 -9.22 -1.94 0.66
CA PRO A 601 -8.01 -1.91 -0.15
C PRO A 601 -8.28 -1.70 -1.65
N LEU A 602 -9.32 -2.36 -2.17
CA LEU A 602 -9.77 -2.20 -3.55
C LEU A 602 -10.22 -0.77 -3.84
N GLN A 603 -11.12 -0.22 -3.03
CA GLN A 603 -11.60 1.16 -3.22
C GLN A 603 -10.48 2.19 -3.12
N ARG A 604 -9.47 1.94 -2.27
CA ARG A 604 -8.30 2.81 -2.15
C ARG A 604 -7.42 2.72 -3.40
N ARG A 605 -7.22 1.51 -3.92
CA ARG A 605 -6.48 1.26 -5.16
C ARG A 605 -7.17 1.97 -6.34
N ASP A 606 -8.46 1.76 -6.53
CA ASP A 606 -9.26 2.38 -7.61
C ASP A 606 -9.16 3.91 -7.57
N LEU A 607 -9.14 4.50 -6.36
CA LEU A 607 -8.99 5.95 -6.19
C LEU A 607 -7.61 6.46 -6.57
N ILE A 608 -6.55 5.74 -6.17
CA ILE A 608 -5.18 6.10 -6.52
C ILE A 608 -4.97 5.94 -8.03
N GLU A 609 -5.45 4.83 -8.61
CA GLU A 609 -5.40 4.56 -10.05
C GLU A 609 -6.14 5.66 -10.84
N ALA A 610 -7.35 6.03 -10.44
CA ALA A 610 -8.10 7.12 -11.07
C ALA A 610 -7.35 8.47 -10.96
N SER A 611 -6.74 8.76 -9.80
CA SER A 611 -5.99 10.01 -9.58
C SER A 611 -4.72 10.11 -10.43
N LEU A 612 -4.12 8.97 -10.73
CA LEU A 612 -2.91 8.86 -11.55
C LEU A 612 -3.25 8.65 -13.05
N GLY A 613 -4.53 8.53 -13.41
CA GLY A 613 -4.95 8.23 -14.78
C GLY A 613 -4.62 6.79 -15.24
N LEU A 614 -4.45 5.86 -14.30
CA LEU A 614 -4.08 4.46 -14.54
C LEU A 614 -5.28 3.54 -14.80
N SER A 615 -6.52 4.03 -14.72
CA SER A 615 -7.74 3.26 -15.03
C SER A 615 -7.72 2.65 -16.45
N MET A 616 -6.97 3.26 -17.35
CA MET A 616 -6.66 2.75 -18.70
C MET A 616 -5.96 1.39 -18.71
N LEU A 617 -5.18 1.06 -17.67
CA LEU A 617 -4.45 -0.22 -17.59
C LEU A 617 -5.39 -1.40 -17.39
N ASP A 618 -6.50 -1.21 -16.67
CA ASP A 618 -7.52 -2.25 -16.50
C ASP A 618 -8.17 -2.62 -17.85
N GLN A 619 -8.42 -1.62 -18.70
CA GLN A 619 -8.93 -1.82 -20.05
C GLN A 619 -7.92 -2.57 -20.92
N CYS A 620 -6.63 -2.19 -20.85
CA CYS A 620 -5.56 -2.91 -21.53
C CYS A 620 -5.51 -4.39 -21.10
N GLY A 621 -5.69 -4.67 -19.80
CA GLY A 621 -5.74 -6.02 -19.25
C GLY A 621 -6.96 -6.82 -19.74
N GLN A 622 -8.13 -6.20 -19.85
CA GLN A 622 -9.32 -6.83 -20.44
C GLN A 622 -9.10 -7.18 -21.91
N MET A 623 -8.52 -6.25 -22.67
CA MET A 623 -8.18 -6.44 -24.09
C MET A 623 -7.19 -7.59 -24.29
N SER A 624 -6.13 -7.65 -23.47
CA SER A 624 -5.17 -8.75 -23.50
C SER A 624 -5.85 -10.12 -23.28
N ARG A 625 -6.77 -10.23 -22.31
CA ARG A 625 -7.52 -11.48 -22.07
C ARG A 625 -8.41 -11.88 -23.24
N LEU A 626 -9.05 -10.92 -23.89
CA LEU A 626 -9.87 -11.19 -25.08
C LEU A 626 -9.02 -11.71 -26.24
N LEU A 627 -7.85 -11.12 -26.46
CA LEU A 627 -6.89 -11.54 -27.48
C LEU A 627 -6.34 -12.95 -27.20
N LEU A 628 -5.93 -13.23 -25.97
CA LEU A 628 -5.44 -14.56 -25.56
C LEU A 628 -6.50 -15.64 -25.79
N ARG A 629 -7.76 -15.37 -25.40
CA ARG A 629 -8.86 -16.30 -25.64
C ARG A 629 -9.07 -16.60 -27.12
N ASP A 630 -8.90 -15.62 -28.00
CA ASP A 630 -9.02 -15.81 -29.45
C ASP A 630 -7.87 -16.68 -30.00
N VAL A 631 -6.65 -16.50 -29.47
CA VAL A 631 -5.50 -17.35 -29.78
C VAL A 631 -5.73 -18.79 -29.32
N ASP A 632 -6.14 -19.01 -28.07
CA ASP A 632 -6.40 -20.35 -27.50
C ASP A 632 -7.44 -21.11 -28.34
N ASN A 633 -8.53 -20.42 -28.72
CA ASN A 633 -9.57 -21.00 -29.59
C ASN A 633 -9.02 -21.44 -30.96
N ASP A 634 -8.02 -20.73 -31.50
CA ASP A 634 -7.40 -21.08 -32.77
C ASP A 634 -6.38 -22.22 -32.63
N VAL A 635 -5.65 -22.27 -31.50
CA VAL A 635 -4.77 -23.39 -31.14
C VAL A 635 -5.59 -24.67 -31.02
N ASP A 636 -6.69 -24.66 -30.25
CA ASP A 636 -7.58 -25.81 -30.08
C ASP A 636 -8.10 -26.35 -31.43
N LYS A 637 -8.45 -25.45 -32.36
CA LYS A 637 -8.88 -25.83 -33.71
C LYS A 637 -7.77 -26.53 -34.51
N VAL A 638 -6.54 -26.05 -34.38
CA VAL A 638 -5.38 -26.62 -35.10
C VAL A 638 -5.00 -27.96 -34.49
N GLU A 639 -4.97 -28.07 -33.17
CA GLU A 639 -4.71 -29.33 -32.45
C GLU A 639 -5.76 -30.39 -32.78
N GLY A 640 -7.04 -30.03 -32.80
CA GLY A 640 -8.11 -30.94 -33.20
C GLY A 640 -7.97 -31.43 -34.65
N LYS A 641 -7.52 -30.57 -35.58
CA LYS A 641 -7.20 -30.99 -36.96
C LYS A 641 -6.01 -31.93 -37.01
N LEU A 642 -4.95 -31.64 -36.25
CA LEU A 642 -3.77 -32.48 -36.16
C LEU A 642 -4.11 -33.87 -35.62
N GLU A 643 -4.90 -33.94 -34.55
CA GLU A 643 -5.37 -35.20 -33.98
C GLU A 643 -6.21 -35.99 -35.01
N GLY A 644 -7.10 -35.31 -35.74
CA GLY A 644 -7.87 -35.92 -36.82
C GLY A 644 -7.00 -36.49 -37.95
N LEU A 645 -5.94 -35.77 -38.34
CA LEU A 645 -4.97 -36.23 -39.34
C LEU A 645 -4.16 -37.43 -38.83
N LEU A 646 -3.70 -37.41 -37.59
CA LEU A 646 -2.98 -38.52 -36.97
C LEU A 646 -3.82 -39.80 -36.93
N ARG A 647 -5.10 -39.70 -36.54
CA ARG A 647 -6.05 -40.82 -36.60
C ARG A 647 -6.25 -41.34 -38.02
N THR A 648 -6.24 -40.46 -39.01
CA THR A 648 -6.36 -40.84 -40.43
C THR A 648 -5.11 -41.57 -40.94
N ILE A 649 -3.92 -41.14 -40.53
CA ILE A 649 -2.66 -41.82 -40.82
C ILE A 649 -2.68 -43.22 -40.19
N GLU A 650 -3.00 -43.32 -38.90
CA GLU A 650 -3.06 -44.61 -38.20
C GLU A 650 -4.06 -45.58 -38.85
N TYR A 651 -5.24 -45.10 -39.23
CA TYR A 651 -6.22 -45.90 -39.97
C TYR A 651 -5.70 -46.37 -41.33
N SER A 652 -5.00 -45.49 -42.06
CA SER A 652 -4.43 -45.81 -43.37
C SER A 652 -3.30 -46.83 -43.27
N GLU A 653 -2.43 -46.71 -42.27
CA GLU A 653 -1.36 -47.67 -41.98
C GLU A 653 -1.91 -49.05 -41.64
N ARG A 654 -2.97 -49.14 -40.80
CA ARG A 654 -3.64 -50.41 -40.52
C ARG A 654 -4.21 -51.05 -41.79
N ARG A 655 -4.90 -50.26 -42.63
CA ARG A 655 -5.44 -50.75 -43.90
C ARG A 655 -4.36 -51.23 -44.86
N LEU A 656 -3.21 -50.53 -44.94
CA LEU A 656 -2.08 -50.97 -45.73
C LEU A 656 -1.54 -52.32 -45.22
N GLY A 657 -1.46 -52.50 -43.90
CA GLY A 657 -1.07 -53.78 -43.29
C GLY A 657 -2.04 -54.92 -43.63
N ASP A 658 -3.36 -54.67 -43.61
CA ASP A 658 -4.35 -55.68 -43.98
C ASP A 658 -4.30 -56.03 -45.47
N LEU A 659 -4.07 -55.03 -46.34
CA LEU A 659 -3.88 -55.25 -47.78
C LEU A 659 -2.61 -56.04 -48.07
N ASP A 660 -1.49 -55.77 -47.39
CA ASP A 660 -0.24 -56.53 -47.53
C ASP A 660 -0.42 -58.00 -47.13
N ARG A 661 -1.17 -58.27 -46.05
CA ARG A 661 -1.55 -59.64 -45.66
C ARG A 661 -2.40 -60.32 -46.72
N THR A 662 -3.39 -59.62 -47.25
CA THR A 662 -4.28 -60.14 -48.30
C THR A 662 -3.49 -60.43 -49.58
N GLN A 663 -2.57 -59.54 -49.95
CA GLN A 663 -1.70 -59.74 -51.10
C GLN A 663 -0.85 -61.01 -50.93
N LYS A 664 -0.18 -61.19 -49.79
CA LYS A 664 0.61 -62.40 -49.51
C LYS A 664 -0.22 -63.67 -49.59
N GLN A 665 -1.43 -63.65 -49.02
CA GLN A 665 -2.33 -64.79 -49.10
C GLN A 665 -2.72 -65.11 -50.55
N LEU A 666 -3.04 -64.10 -51.36
CA LEU A 666 -3.37 -64.30 -52.78
C LEU A 666 -2.15 -64.77 -53.61
N GLU A 667 -0.94 -64.32 -53.27
CA GLU A 667 0.30 -64.80 -53.88
C GLU A 667 0.53 -66.29 -53.56
N GLU A 668 0.35 -66.70 -52.30
CA GLU A 668 0.40 -68.11 -51.88
C GLU A 668 -0.67 -68.96 -52.60
N GLU A 669 -1.93 -68.50 -52.64
CA GLU A 669 -3.01 -69.19 -53.35
C GLU A 669 -2.74 -69.31 -54.87
N ALA A 670 -2.12 -68.28 -55.48
CA ALA A 670 -1.74 -68.31 -56.89
C ALA A 670 -0.58 -69.29 -57.15
N GLU A 671 0.42 -69.34 -56.28
CA GLU A 671 1.51 -70.33 -56.36
C GLU A 671 0.99 -71.76 -56.24
N GLU A 672 0.07 -72.02 -55.30
CA GLU A 672 -0.59 -73.32 -55.16
C GLU A 672 -1.40 -73.69 -56.42
N ALA A 673 -2.14 -72.73 -56.99
CA ALA A 673 -2.93 -72.95 -58.20
C ALA A 673 -2.03 -73.22 -59.43
N VAL A 674 -0.92 -72.50 -59.58
CA VAL A 674 0.07 -72.73 -60.65
C VAL A 674 0.70 -74.12 -60.50
N ALA A 675 1.13 -74.50 -59.29
CA ALA A 675 1.69 -75.82 -59.05
C ALA A 675 0.68 -76.94 -59.38
N SER A 676 -0.59 -76.76 -59.01
CA SER A 676 -1.68 -77.69 -59.35
C SER A 676 -1.89 -77.81 -60.87
N LEU A 677 -1.87 -76.68 -61.59
CA LEU A 677 -1.98 -76.67 -63.06
C LEU A 677 -0.77 -77.31 -63.74
N GLU A 678 0.45 -77.11 -63.23
CA GLU A 678 1.66 -77.77 -63.75
C GLU A 678 1.58 -79.28 -63.61
N VAL A 679 1.09 -79.78 -62.47
CA VAL A 679 0.83 -81.21 -62.27
C VAL A 679 -0.20 -81.72 -63.28
N ALA A 680 -1.30 -81.01 -63.46
CA ALA A 680 -2.34 -81.40 -64.44
C ALA A 680 -1.82 -81.40 -65.89
N ILE A 681 -0.97 -80.43 -66.27
CA ILE A 681 -0.31 -80.38 -67.58
C ILE A 681 0.64 -81.58 -67.76
N GLN A 682 1.44 -81.93 -66.74
CA GLN A 682 2.30 -83.11 -66.79
C GLN A 682 1.52 -84.42 -66.92
N GLU A 683 0.41 -84.55 -66.21
CA GLU A 683 -0.50 -85.70 -66.32
C GLU A 683 -1.12 -85.78 -67.72
N HIS A 684 -1.55 -84.66 -68.29
CA HIS A 684 -2.09 -84.60 -69.66
C HIS A 684 -1.03 -84.95 -70.70
N ALA A 685 0.19 -84.40 -70.59
CA ALA A 685 1.30 -84.73 -71.49
C ALA A 685 1.70 -86.21 -71.40
N ALA A 686 1.67 -86.80 -70.20
CA ALA A 686 1.88 -88.23 -70.01
C ALA A 686 0.75 -89.08 -70.61
N ALA A 687 -0.50 -88.60 -70.58
CA ALA A 687 -1.64 -89.24 -71.24
C ALA A 687 -1.54 -89.16 -72.78
N GLU A 688 -1.14 -88.01 -73.34
CA GLU A 688 -0.90 -87.86 -74.79
C GLU A 688 0.24 -88.75 -75.28
N LEU A 689 1.34 -88.90 -74.51
CA LEU A 689 2.42 -89.84 -74.84
C LEU A 689 1.95 -91.31 -74.80
N ARG A 690 0.99 -91.66 -73.94
CA ARG A 690 0.37 -93.01 -73.96
C ARG A 690 -0.52 -93.22 -75.18
N ILE A 691 -1.24 -92.19 -75.62
CA ILE A 691 -2.08 -92.25 -76.82
C ILE A 691 -1.21 -92.33 -78.08
N ASN A 692 -0.14 -91.53 -78.19
CA ASN A 692 0.80 -91.56 -79.33
C ASN A 692 1.72 -92.80 -79.32
N GLY A 693 2.04 -93.35 -78.15
CA GLY A 693 2.78 -94.62 -78.01
C GLY A 693 1.95 -95.87 -78.36
N GLN A 694 0.62 -95.76 -78.41
CA GLN A 694 -0.29 -96.82 -78.88
C GLN A 694 -0.75 -96.63 -80.35
N GLY A 695 -0.36 -95.52 -81.00
CA GLY A 695 -0.72 -95.18 -82.37
C GLY A 695 0.38 -95.43 -83.43
N LEU A 696 1.59 -95.84 -83.03
CA LEU A 696 2.62 -96.36 -83.95
C LEU A 696 2.50 -97.89 -84.14
N SER A 697 1.26 -98.31 -84.37
CA SER A 697 0.94 -99.34 -85.35
C SER A 697 -0.18 -98.78 -86.23
N SER A 698 0.11 -98.61 -87.52
CA SER A 698 -0.75 -98.24 -88.66
C SER A 698 -1.07 -96.76 -88.93
N GLU A 699 -0.52 -96.32 -90.07
CA GLU A 699 -0.98 -95.28 -91.02
C GLU A 699 -0.42 -93.85 -90.92
N GLU A 700 0.59 -93.61 -91.78
CA GLU A 700 1.22 -92.32 -92.07
C GLU A 700 0.25 -91.38 -92.81
N THR A 701 0.04 -90.18 -92.26
CA THR A 701 -0.56 -89.06 -93.00
C THR A 701 0.37 -87.85 -92.99
N HIS A 702 0.88 -87.57 -94.18
CA HIS A 702 1.49 -86.31 -94.59
C HIS A 702 0.38 -85.28 -94.80
N SER A 703 0.46 -84.10 -94.19
CA SER A 703 0.28 -82.83 -94.93
C SER A 703 0.30 -81.56 -94.06
N LEU A 704 1.11 -80.62 -94.55
CA LEU A 704 0.80 -79.19 -94.73
C LEU A 704 0.89 -78.24 -93.53
N ASP A 705 2.03 -77.53 -93.50
CA ASP A 705 2.11 -76.08 -93.72
C ASP A 705 0.79 -75.29 -93.73
N THR A 706 0.70 -74.26 -92.87
CA THR A 706 0.52 -72.86 -93.32
C THR A 706 0.69 -71.84 -92.17
N ASN A 707 1.62 -70.90 -92.36
CA ASN A 707 1.45 -69.42 -92.32
C ASN A 707 0.16 -68.90 -91.65
N MET A 708 0.10 -67.89 -90.76
CA MET A 708 0.62 -66.49 -90.78
C MET A 708 0.00 -65.74 -89.54
N PRO A 709 0.21 -64.43 -89.26
CA PRO A 709 0.82 -63.99 -88.00
C PRO A 709 0.01 -62.92 -87.19
N SER A 710 0.74 -62.28 -86.24
CA SER A 710 0.52 -60.96 -85.59
C SER A 710 -0.20 -61.03 -84.22
N SER A 711 0.18 -60.28 -83.17
CA SER A 711 0.93 -59.03 -83.11
C SER A 711 1.42 -58.71 -81.67
N THR A 712 2.51 -57.94 -81.63
CA THR A 712 2.87 -56.85 -80.70
C THR A 712 3.54 -57.07 -79.32
N GLN A 713 4.67 -56.37 -79.21
CA GLN A 713 5.25 -55.61 -78.09
C GLN A 713 6.29 -56.27 -77.17
N THR A 714 7.55 -56.10 -77.57
CA THR A 714 8.76 -55.93 -76.74
C THR A 714 8.66 -54.56 -76.03
N SER A 715 8.79 -54.41 -74.70
CA SER A 715 10.01 -54.46 -73.85
C SER A 715 11.20 -53.72 -74.47
N GLN A 716 12.05 -52.94 -73.80
CA GLN A 716 12.24 -52.56 -72.40
C GLN A 716 13.46 -51.61 -72.39
N MET A 717 13.60 -50.81 -71.32
CA MET A 717 14.86 -50.42 -70.64
C MET A 717 16.02 -49.75 -71.41
N ALA A 718 16.64 -48.73 -70.80
CA ALA A 718 17.74 -49.01 -69.86
C ALA A 718 18.42 -47.74 -69.28
N SER A 719 18.81 -47.91 -68.00
CA SER A 719 20.05 -47.42 -67.38
C SER A 719 20.16 -45.93 -67.05
N SER A 720 20.81 -45.48 -65.97
CA SER A 720 21.38 -46.09 -64.77
C SER A 720 21.97 -44.96 -63.91
N LYS A 721 22.17 -45.23 -62.60
CA LYS A 721 23.16 -44.63 -61.68
C LYS A 721 23.09 -43.12 -61.38
N SER A 722 22.93 -42.79 -60.10
CA SER A 722 24.07 -42.45 -59.21
C SER A 722 23.60 -41.94 -57.84
N ARG A 723 24.34 -42.34 -56.80
CA ARG A 723 24.47 -41.63 -55.51
C ARG A 723 25.87 -40.99 -55.52
N PRO A 724 26.11 -39.82 -54.89
CA PRO A 724 26.64 -39.85 -53.52
C PRO A 724 26.19 -38.68 -52.61
N ARG A 725 26.53 -38.81 -51.31
CA ARG A 725 26.34 -37.86 -50.21
C ARG A 725 27.27 -36.63 -50.33
N ALA A 726 26.80 -35.44 -49.90
CA ALA A 726 27.31 -34.71 -48.72
C ALA A 726 26.73 -33.28 -48.55
N ARG A 727 26.36 -32.98 -47.30
CA ARG A 727 26.46 -31.71 -46.54
C ARG A 727 25.71 -30.41 -46.93
N GLU A 728 25.19 -29.82 -45.85
CA GLU A 728 25.05 -28.39 -45.51
C GLU A 728 24.00 -27.55 -46.24
N HIS A 729 22.97 -27.11 -45.51
CA HIS A 729 22.88 -25.68 -45.18
C HIS A 729 21.95 -25.40 -43.99
N ARG A 730 22.55 -24.78 -42.97
CA ARG A 730 21.91 -23.81 -42.08
C ARG A 730 21.93 -22.47 -42.85
N ALA A 731 20.80 -21.77 -42.90
CA ALA A 731 20.66 -20.30 -42.87
C ALA A 731 19.26 -19.89 -43.40
N CYS A 732 18.34 -19.60 -42.48
CA CYS A 732 17.57 -18.36 -42.33
C CYS A 732 16.53 -18.58 -41.24
#